data_AF-A0A9R1I2G6-F1
#
_entry.id   AF-A0A9R1I2G6-F1
#
_cell.length_a   1.000
_cell.length_b   1.000
_cell.length_c   1.000
_cell.angle_alpha   90.00
_cell.angle_beta   90.00
_cell.angle_gamma   90.00
#
_symmetry.space_group_name_H-M   'P 1'
#
loop_
_entity.id
_entity.type
_entity.pdbx_description
1 polymer ?
#
loop_
_entity_poly.entity_id
_entity_poly.type
_entity_poly.pdbx_seq_one_letter_code
_entity_poly.pdbx_strand_id
1 'polypeptide(L)'
;MGESRGSIFFFGTYRPPVPLDIFSCPADPPPSSAEDELLLTDDASYNQNGRPVPPAALKEILGFLRKTNPELASDCGATLEDVDAGHVTGMVFVSERDRGLETLHLALRRSTGGEVKVLSLLGDIYGLDDLGVRMEDSGCIAGGYMVDGVTVGHSLVYVSTKEEVKARRTPWTVVYRTDLADGKTERLTPQGQYDLSPAVSPSGKMVAVANFQKSEWNGEIENLKTDIVIMEVHWRGLGGDGRRRVIKDAGWPTWGSDNVIFFHRGFDKTPPTNTADWAVFRYDLAAHREERVTPVGIDAMTPAAISETRVAVATVRQKSKQVEMMVERVMDQYRHVEIFDTTTPSCKPPSVQITQRMRPLGDHYNPFVLDGGRRIGYHRCRTDKLTPHGEQKSIEKRFDKVQSGESEVGLYRVTGVFPSISKNGKKLAFVDNEFQAVWLVEADSEAAPRIVYKAKSNKSVFSTSWNQNDELDTLYVCEGPAFSIEKPVQIIRIPNVSTHDPEEHKLKSFALTDHKYNCAFPSTNPEGTKLVFRSSRDRVQGGKREDKNLFIIDAEKGEYAGVDQLTNGPWTDTHCSWSPREGCDWIVFSSSRGKPGGAPASDHGLDSGYFSVYLVNAKDMAEGVVPVRVIHSAPTIAGHVNHPVFSPDMMSIVFTADLAAVSVDPISMPHFMHSVRPYGDIFSVELLDREDMAKNKDIHKYHRITHSRYEYSTPTWSPHTDGEQDPNTRWKMLERVPYITPRCPYARGQHGEKEGWHMTGHLIIDKRSC
;
A
#
# COMPACT_ATOMS: atom_id res chain seq x y z
N MET A 1 4.21 26.02 22.28
CA MET A 1 4.82 25.34 21.12
C MET A 1 5.57 24.15 21.68
N GLY A 2 5.06 22.94 21.46
CA GLY A 2 5.75 21.71 21.88
C GLY A 2 7.00 21.51 21.05
N GLU A 3 8.08 21.04 21.66
CA GLU A 3 9.29 20.65 20.94
C GLU A 3 8.96 19.46 20.02
N SER A 4 9.21 19.58 18.72
CA SER A 4 8.89 18.50 17.78
C SER A 4 9.85 17.31 17.95
N ARG A 5 9.31 16.10 17.79
CA ARG A 5 9.94 14.81 18.15
C ARG A 5 10.74 14.15 17.02
N GLY A 6 10.83 14.83 15.88
CA GLY A 6 11.51 14.35 14.67
C GLY A 6 10.53 13.95 13.56
N SER A 7 11.02 13.16 12.61
CA SER A 7 10.23 12.73 11.44
C SER A 7 10.46 11.25 11.11
N ILE A 8 9.41 10.57 10.64
CA ILE A 8 9.45 9.17 10.22
C ILE A 8 9.48 9.10 8.69
N PHE A 9 10.43 8.35 8.17
CA PHE A 9 10.58 8.06 6.74
C PHE A 9 10.26 6.59 6.48
N PHE A 10 9.51 6.30 5.42
CA PHE A 10 9.04 4.95 5.09
C PHE A 10 8.87 4.76 3.57
N PHE A 11 8.79 3.50 3.13
CA PHE A 11 8.56 3.14 1.72
C PHE A 11 7.13 2.64 1.49
N GLY A 12 6.45 3.08 0.43
CA GLY A 12 5.10 2.63 0.05
C GLY A 12 5.12 1.46 -0.95
N THR A 13 4.89 0.24 -0.48
CA THR A 13 5.13 -1.02 -1.20
C THR A 13 4.24 -1.24 -2.42
N TYR A 14 2.98 -0.77 -2.39
CA TYR A 14 2.03 -0.87 -3.52
C TYR A 14 1.89 0.42 -4.33
N ARG A 15 2.64 1.47 -3.97
CA ARG A 15 2.54 2.75 -4.67
C ARG A 15 3.47 2.72 -5.89
N PRO A 16 2.94 2.84 -7.12
CA PRO A 16 3.80 2.89 -8.29
C PRO A 16 4.71 4.12 -8.24
N PRO A 17 5.90 4.07 -8.84
CA PRO A 17 6.84 5.19 -8.84
C PRO A 17 6.38 6.37 -9.68
N VAL A 18 5.42 6.16 -10.59
CA VAL A 18 4.75 7.21 -11.35
C VAL A 18 3.27 7.27 -10.96
N PRO A 19 2.63 8.44 -11.04
CA PRO A 19 1.23 8.60 -10.70
C PRO A 19 0.30 7.65 -11.47
N LEU A 20 -0.70 7.12 -10.76
CA LEU A 20 -1.91 6.59 -11.38
C LEU A 20 -2.83 7.74 -11.74
N ASP A 21 -3.54 7.61 -12.85
CA ASP A 21 -4.56 8.58 -13.26
C ASP A 21 -5.74 7.93 -13.96
N ILE A 22 -6.85 8.67 -14.06
CA ILE A 22 -8.16 8.15 -14.46
C ILE A 22 -8.47 8.52 -15.90
N PHE A 23 -8.76 7.50 -16.70
CA PHE A 23 -9.04 7.60 -18.12
C PHE A 23 -10.38 6.96 -18.48
N SER A 24 -10.86 7.22 -19.69
CA SER A 24 -11.97 6.46 -20.30
C SER A 24 -11.87 6.32 -21.81
N CYS A 25 -12.44 5.24 -22.32
CA CYS A 25 -12.62 4.99 -23.76
C CYS A 25 -14.08 4.73 -24.13
N PRO A 26 -14.47 4.95 -25.39
CA PRO A 26 -15.74 4.46 -25.93
C PRO A 26 -15.88 2.94 -25.77
N ALA A 27 -17.11 2.47 -25.51
CA ALA A 27 -17.43 1.05 -25.47
C ALA A 27 -17.84 0.51 -26.85
N ASP A 28 -18.42 1.37 -27.70
CA ASP A 28 -18.89 1.02 -29.04
C ASP A 28 -18.85 2.25 -30.00
N PRO A 29 -18.11 2.18 -31.12
CA PRO A 29 -17.14 1.13 -31.43
C PRO A 29 -16.02 1.09 -30.37
N PRO A 30 -15.46 -0.09 -30.07
CA PRO A 30 -14.33 -0.18 -29.15
C PRO A 30 -13.12 0.59 -29.70
N PRO A 31 -12.25 1.11 -28.82
CA PRO A 31 -11.15 1.98 -29.24
C PRO A 31 -10.15 1.22 -30.12
N SER A 32 -9.53 1.96 -31.03
CA SER A 32 -8.60 1.45 -32.04
C SER A 32 -7.20 2.05 -31.93
N SER A 33 -7.05 3.20 -31.25
CA SER A 33 -5.76 3.84 -31.01
C SER A 33 -5.73 4.52 -29.63
N ALA A 34 -4.53 4.89 -29.17
CA ALA A 34 -4.33 5.62 -27.93
C ALA A 34 -4.99 7.01 -27.91
N GLU A 35 -5.39 7.55 -29.06
CA GLU A 35 -6.08 8.85 -29.19
C GLU A 35 -7.55 8.76 -28.77
N ASP A 36 -8.14 7.56 -28.74
CA ASP A 36 -9.51 7.32 -28.27
C ASP A 36 -9.64 7.41 -26.74
N GLU A 37 -8.51 7.44 -26.03
CA GLU A 37 -8.42 7.54 -24.58
C GLU A 37 -8.52 8.98 -24.10
N LEU A 38 -9.42 9.21 -23.16
CA LEU A 38 -9.68 10.53 -22.59
C LEU A 38 -9.27 10.58 -21.11
N LEU A 39 -8.40 11.52 -20.77
CA LEU A 39 -8.09 11.85 -19.37
C LEU A 39 -9.29 12.55 -18.71
N LEU A 40 -9.63 12.12 -17.48
CA LEU A 40 -10.82 12.59 -16.76
C LEU A 40 -10.52 13.50 -15.56
N THR A 41 -9.24 13.79 -15.31
CA THR A 41 -8.76 14.58 -14.17
C THR A 41 -7.99 15.81 -14.66
N ASP A 42 -7.47 16.58 -13.71
CA ASP A 42 -6.60 17.74 -13.91
C ASP A 42 -5.12 17.38 -14.15
N ASP A 43 -4.83 16.10 -14.36
CA ASP A 43 -3.46 15.59 -14.49
C ASP A 43 -2.57 15.83 -13.24
N ALA A 44 -3.17 16.13 -12.08
CA ALA A 44 -2.44 16.39 -10.84
C ALA A 44 -2.60 15.23 -9.84
N SER A 45 -1.54 14.96 -9.07
CA SER A 45 -1.52 13.92 -8.02
C SER A 45 -1.66 12.48 -8.52
N TYR A 46 -1.80 11.53 -7.58
CA TYR A 46 -2.16 10.13 -7.82
C TYR A 46 -3.68 10.02 -7.71
N ASN A 47 -4.37 9.60 -8.78
CA ASN A 47 -5.83 9.57 -8.88
C ASN A 47 -6.34 8.16 -9.23
N GLN A 48 -7.34 7.67 -8.51
CA GLN A 48 -7.84 6.29 -8.64
C GLN A 48 -9.34 6.18 -8.31
N ASN A 49 -9.94 5.04 -8.65
CA ASN A 49 -11.32 4.67 -8.29
C ASN A 49 -12.39 5.74 -8.61
N GLY A 50 -12.45 6.17 -9.88
CA GLY A 50 -13.45 7.12 -10.36
C GLY A 50 -14.87 6.54 -10.42
N ARG A 51 -15.88 7.37 -10.12
CA ARG A 51 -17.31 7.07 -10.25
C ARG A 51 -18.08 8.32 -10.71
N PRO A 52 -18.99 8.23 -11.69
CA PRO A 52 -19.79 9.38 -12.11
C PRO A 52 -20.73 9.85 -11.00
N VAL A 53 -20.97 11.16 -10.96
CA VAL A 53 -22.00 11.79 -10.14
C VAL A 53 -23.24 12.01 -11.01
N PRO A 54 -24.42 11.46 -10.63
CA PRO A 54 -25.67 11.76 -11.33
C PRO A 54 -25.96 13.27 -11.37
N PRO A 55 -26.53 13.82 -12.47
CA PRO A 55 -26.79 15.26 -12.58
C PRO A 55 -27.60 15.85 -11.41
N ALA A 56 -28.60 15.11 -10.90
CA ALA A 56 -29.40 15.56 -9.76
C ALA A 56 -28.56 15.72 -8.49
N ALA A 57 -27.70 14.75 -8.17
CA ALA A 57 -26.78 14.81 -7.04
C ALA A 57 -25.72 15.91 -7.22
N LEU A 58 -25.22 16.10 -8.46
CA LEU A 58 -24.26 17.16 -8.75
C LEU A 58 -24.86 18.56 -8.49
N LYS A 59 -26.14 18.76 -8.81
CA LYS A 59 -26.84 20.00 -8.47
C LYS A 59 -26.96 20.22 -6.97
N GLU A 60 -27.21 19.17 -6.18
CA GLU A 60 -27.23 19.28 -4.71
C GLU A 60 -25.86 19.69 -4.17
N ILE A 61 -24.78 19.06 -4.66
CA ILE A 61 -23.40 19.40 -4.27
C ILE A 61 -23.07 20.85 -4.60
N LEU A 62 -23.30 21.29 -5.84
CA LEU A 62 -23.02 22.66 -6.27
C LEU A 62 -23.94 23.68 -5.58
N GLY A 63 -25.19 23.31 -5.32
CA GLY A 63 -26.14 24.12 -4.56
C GLY A 63 -25.69 24.33 -3.12
N PHE A 64 -25.19 23.28 -2.47
CA PHE A 64 -24.59 23.37 -1.14
C PHE A 64 -23.35 24.27 -1.16
N LEU A 65 -22.40 24.01 -2.07
CA LEU A 65 -21.18 24.80 -2.23
C LEU A 65 -21.48 26.28 -2.45
N ARG A 66 -22.44 26.61 -3.32
CA ARG A 66 -22.85 28.01 -3.57
C ARG A 66 -23.41 28.69 -2.32
N LYS A 67 -24.03 27.94 -1.41
CA LYS A 67 -24.57 28.45 -0.16
C LYS A 67 -23.49 28.62 0.92
N THR A 68 -22.56 27.67 1.02
CA THR A 68 -21.55 27.63 2.10
C THR A 68 -20.26 28.35 1.74
N ASN A 69 -19.86 28.33 0.48
CA ASN A 69 -18.66 28.98 -0.04
C ASN A 69 -18.92 29.59 -1.44
N PRO A 70 -19.61 30.75 -1.52
CA PRO A 70 -19.99 31.37 -2.79
C PRO A 70 -18.79 31.77 -3.67
N GLU A 71 -17.66 32.13 -3.07
CA GLU A 71 -16.43 32.50 -3.78
C GLU A 71 -15.87 31.29 -4.53
N LEU A 72 -15.67 30.17 -3.82
CA LEU A 72 -15.21 28.94 -4.46
C LEU A 72 -16.20 28.42 -5.51
N ALA A 73 -17.51 28.53 -5.26
CA ALA A 73 -18.53 28.16 -6.24
C ALA A 73 -18.41 28.99 -7.53
N SER A 74 -18.15 30.28 -7.42
CA SER A 74 -17.92 31.17 -8.57
C SER A 74 -16.65 30.77 -9.33
N ASP A 75 -15.57 30.47 -8.62
CA ASP A 75 -14.28 30.07 -9.21
C ASP A 75 -14.33 28.72 -9.93
N CYS A 76 -15.27 27.84 -9.55
CA CYS A 76 -15.48 26.57 -10.26
C CYS A 76 -16.08 26.77 -11.65
N GLY A 77 -16.74 27.90 -11.90
CA GLY A 77 -17.38 28.24 -13.17
C GLY A 77 -18.52 27.30 -13.58
N ALA A 78 -18.97 26.40 -12.71
CA ALA A 78 -20.06 25.45 -12.97
C ALA A 78 -21.38 25.95 -12.37
N THR A 79 -22.38 26.15 -13.22
CA THR A 79 -23.72 26.57 -12.78
C THR A 79 -24.70 25.39 -12.71
N LEU A 80 -25.83 25.56 -12.03
CA LEU A 80 -26.87 24.53 -11.98
C LEU A 80 -27.51 24.33 -13.37
N GLU A 81 -27.65 25.43 -14.12
CA GLU A 81 -28.15 25.45 -15.49
C GLU A 81 -27.20 24.71 -16.44
N ASP A 82 -25.87 24.81 -16.23
CA ASP A 82 -24.89 24.03 -16.99
C ASP A 82 -25.03 22.53 -16.74
N VAL A 83 -25.37 22.11 -15.51
CA VAL A 83 -25.63 20.70 -15.20
C VAL A 83 -26.91 20.23 -15.88
N ASP A 84 -27.98 21.02 -15.85
CA ASP A 84 -29.25 20.69 -16.51
C ASP A 84 -29.11 20.61 -18.03
N ALA A 85 -28.27 21.46 -18.63
CA ALA A 85 -27.95 21.42 -20.05
C ALA A 85 -26.97 20.28 -20.42
N GLY A 86 -26.41 19.54 -19.44
CA GLY A 86 -25.37 18.54 -19.66
C GLY A 86 -24.04 19.13 -20.11
N HIS A 87 -23.83 20.43 -19.90
CA HIS A 87 -22.58 21.12 -20.21
C HIS A 87 -21.50 20.86 -19.16
N VAL A 88 -21.87 20.47 -17.95
CA VAL A 88 -20.96 20.08 -16.86
C VAL A 88 -21.30 18.68 -16.37
N THR A 89 -20.26 17.87 -16.17
CA THR A 89 -20.33 16.53 -15.59
C THR A 89 -19.46 16.43 -14.35
N GLY A 90 -19.83 15.58 -13.40
CA GLY A 90 -19.12 15.36 -12.15
C GLY A 90 -18.61 13.93 -12.02
N MET A 91 -17.43 13.75 -11.46
CA MET A 91 -16.87 12.44 -11.09
C MET A 91 -16.27 12.50 -9.70
N VAL A 92 -16.68 11.59 -8.81
CA VAL A 92 -15.99 11.36 -7.54
C VAL A 92 -14.82 10.41 -7.77
N PHE A 93 -13.68 10.68 -7.14
CA PHE A 93 -12.51 9.82 -7.19
C PHE A 93 -11.63 10.00 -5.95
N VAL A 94 -10.66 9.11 -5.78
CA VAL A 94 -9.67 9.17 -4.69
C VAL A 94 -8.41 9.85 -5.19
N SER A 95 -7.86 10.78 -4.40
CA SER A 95 -6.62 11.49 -4.74
C SER A 95 -5.72 11.68 -3.53
N GLU A 96 -4.39 11.64 -3.73
CA GLU A 96 -3.37 11.91 -2.70
C GLU A 96 -3.11 13.42 -2.47
N ARG A 97 -3.96 14.31 -3.02
CA ARG A 97 -3.68 15.76 -3.04
C ARG A 97 -3.87 16.45 -1.69
N ASP A 98 -4.62 15.87 -0.77
CA ASP A 98 -4.77 16.39 0.59
C ASP A 98 -3.56 15.98 1.43
N ARG A 99 -2.44 16.71 1.24
CA ARG A 99 -1.20 16.50 2.01
C ARG A 99 -0.75 15.04 2.03
N GLY A 100 -0.85 14.35 0.88
CA GLY A 100 -0.42 12.96 0.72
C GLY A 100 -1.41 11.90 1.24
N LEU A 101 -2.56 12.31 1.81
CA LEU A 101 -3.64 11.41 2.20
C LEU A 101 -4.53 11.06 1.00
N GLU A 102 -4.94 9.80 0.93
CA GLU A 102 -5.95 9.35 -0.03
C GLU A 102 -7.35 9.75 0.45
N THR A 103 -7.88 10.86 -0.07
CA THR A 103 -9.24 11.36 0.26
C THR A 103 -10.11 11.56 -0.99
N LEU A 104 -11.41 11.73 -0.79
CA LEU A 104 -12.38 11.86 -1.88
C LEU A 104 -12.42 13.26 -2.47
N HIS A 105 -12.44 13.31 -3.80
CA HIS A 105 -12.44 14.54 -4.59
C HIS A 105 -13.50 14.49 -5.68
N LEU A 106 -13.99 15.67 -6.07
CA LEU A 106 -14.92 15.87 -7.17
C LEU A 106 -14.19 16.55 -8.34
N ALA A 107 -14.16 15.89 -9.50
CA ALA A 107 -13.77 16.49 -10.77
C ALA A 107 -15.00 17.03 -11.48
N LEU A 108 -14.95 18.30 -11.88
CA LEU A 108 -15.94 18.98 -12.71
C LEU A 108 -15.37 19.16 -14.11
N ARG A 109 -16.05 18.58 -15.10
CA ARG A 109 -15.62 18.61 -16.51
C ARG A 109 -16.68 19.24 -17.40
N ARG A 110 -16.26 20.21 -18.22
CA ARG A 110 -17.12 20.87 -19.22
C ARG A 110 -17.13 20.12 -20.54
N SER A 111 -18.28 20.12 -21.21
CA SER A 111 -18.48 19.47 -22.51
C SER A 111 -17.77 20.20 -23.67
N THR A 112 -17.60 21.52 -23.57
CA THR A 112 -17.03 22.39 -24.62
C THR A 112 -15.49 22.38 -24.67
N GLY A 113 -14.83 21.53 -23.88
CA GLY A 113 -13.40 21.64 -23.60
C GLY A 113 -13.10 22.74 -22.58
N GLY A 114 -12.04 22.56 -21.80
CA GLY A 114 -11.64 23.42 -20.68
C GLY A 114 -10.87 22.64 -19.62
N GLU A 115 -10.22 23.35 -18.70
CA GLU A 115 -9.53 22.71 -17.56
C GLU A 115 -10.52 21.98 -16.65
N VAL A 116 -10.14 20.80 -16.18
CA VAL A 116 -10.90 20.05 -15.18
C VAL A 116 -10.68 20.71 -13.82
N LYS A 117 -11.76 21.15 -13.18
CA LYS A 117 -11.68 21.69 -11.82
C LYS A 117 -11.83 20.54 -10.82
N VAL A 118 -10.92 20.44 -9.87
CA VAL A 118 -10.99 19.44 -8.79
C VAL A 118 -11.18 20.13 -7.45
N LEU A 119 -12.07 19.57 -6.61
CA LEU A 119 -12.38 20.02 -5.26
C LEU A 119 -12.30 18.85 -4.28
N SER A 120 -11.81 19.09 -3.06
CA SER A 120 -11.95 18.16 -1.93
C SER A 120 -13.44 18.06 -1.54
N LEU A 121 -13.99 16.84 -1.54
CA LEU A 121 -15.41 16.67 -1.23
C LEU A 121 -15.69 17.00 0.22
N LEU A 122 -15.01 16.35 1.16
CA LEU A 122 -15.31 16.57 2.57
C LEU A 122 -14.69 17.86 3.10
N GLY A 123 -13.53 18.28 2.59
CA GLY A 123 -12.87 19.52 2.99
C GLY A 123 -13.50 20.75 2.35
N ASP A 124 -13.19 21.02 1.08
CA ASP A 124 -13.59 22.26 0.39
C ASP A 124 -15.11 22.47 0.32
N ILE A 125 -15.88 21.40 0.11
CA ILE A 125 -17.34 21.50 -0.09
C ILE A 125 -18.10 21.44 1.24
N TYR A 126 -17.80 20.45 2.09
CA TYR A 126 -18.55 20.23 3.35
C TYR A 126 -17.90 20.80 4.61
N GLY A 127 -16.70 21.39 4.51
CA GLY A 127 -16.02 22.07 5.61
C GLY A 127 -15.57 21.14 6.74
N LEU A 128 -15.22 19.89 6.42
CA LEU A 128 -14.84 18.85 7.37
C LEU A 128 -13.31 18.65 7.41
N ASP A 129 -12.54 19.73 7.37
CA ASP A 129 -11.07 19.67 7.34
C ASP A 129 -10.45 19.09 8.62
N ASP A 130 -11.17 19.15 9.76
CA ASP A 130 -10.73 18.68 11.07
C ASP A 130 -11.00 17.17 11.32
N LEU A 131 -11.28 16.38 10.29
CA LEU A 131 -11.57 14.95 10.41
C LEU A 131 -10.35 14.08 10.82
N GLY A 132 -9.17 14.69 10.96
CA GLY A 132 -7.93 13.99 11.30
C GLY A 132 -7.39 13.11 10.17
N VAL A 133 -6.31 12.37 10.47
CA VAL A 133 -5.68 11.45 9.51
C VAL A 133 -6.55 10.24 9.26
N ARG A 134 -6.75 9.95 7.97
CA ARG A 134 -7.61 8.87 7.49
C ARG A 134 -7.33 8.61 6.02
N MET A 135 -7.79 7.46 5.56
CA MET A 135 -8.01 7.17 4.14
C MET A 135 -9.51 7.19 3.88
N GLU A 136 -9.89 7.58 2.66
CA GLU A 136 -11.22 7.43 2.10
C GLU A 136 -11.13 6.74 0.73
N ASP A 137 -12.03 5.79 0.46
CA ASP A 137 -12.04 5.04 -0.80
C ASP A 137 -13.44 4.71 -1.30
N SER A 138 -13.53 4.42 -2.61
CA SER A 138 -14.71 3.87 -3.26
C SER A 138 -15.97 4.74 -3.11
N GLY A 139 -15.83 6.07 -3.29
CA GLY A 139 -16.95 7.02 -3.22
C GLY A 139 -18.01 6.77 -4.30
N CYS A 140 -19.27 6.64 -3.89
CA CYS A 140 -20.42 6.44 -4.78
C CYS A 140 -21.65 7.23 -4.30
N ILE A 141 -22.60 7.48 -5.19
CA ILE A 141 -23.79 8.30 -4.89
C ILE A 141 -25.01 7.41 -4.73
N ALA A 142 -25.72 7.60 -3.62
CA ALA A 142 -26.99 6.96 -3.29
C ALA A 142 -28.12 7.98 -3.11
N GLY A 143 -29.34 7.49 -2.85
CA GLY A 143 -30.51 8.34 -2.67
C GLY A 143 -31.14 8.81 -3.98
N GLY A 144 -31.93 9.88 -3.93
CA GLY A 144 -32.60 10.46 -5.09
C GLY A 144 -33.91 9.79 -5.49
N TYR A 145 -34.60 9.17 -4.53
CA TYR A 145 -35.86 8.43 -4.76
C TYR A 145 -36.97 8.86 -3.80
N MET A 146 -38.20 8.42 -4.09
CA MET A 146 -39.39 8.68 -3.27
C MET A 146 -39.82 7.42 -2.52
N VAL A 147 -40.19 7.56 -1.25
CA VAL A 147 -40.85 6.52 -0.43
C VAL A 147 -42.05 7.15 0.25
N ASP A 148 -43.24 6.59 0.02
CA ASP A 148 -44.50 7.04 0.66
C ASP A 148 -44.75 8.56 0.57
N GLY A 149 -44.36 9.17 -0.56
CA GLY A 149 -44.50 10.62 -0.79
C GLY A 149 -43.41 11.48 -0.14
N VAL A 150 -42.44 10.88 0.55
CA VAL A 150 -41.26 11.54 1.12
C VAL A 150 -40.05 11.36 0.19
N THR A 151 -39.35 12.46 -0.09
CA THR A 151 -38.10 12.43 -0.86
C THR A 151 -36.94 11.99 0.02
N VAL A 152 -36.24 10.94 -0.40
CA VAL A 152 -34.92 10.59 0.13
C VAL A 152 -33.88 11.31 -0.71
N GLY A 153 -33.23 12.32 -0.13
CA GLY A 153 -32.17 13.11 -0.77
C GLY A 153 -30.94 12.28 -1.15
N HIS A 154 -30.02 12.87 -1.90
CA HIS A 154 -28.81 12.16 -2.32
C HIS A 154 -27.79 12.07 -1.19
N SER A 155 -26.91 11.08 -1.25
CA SER A 155 -25.84 10.91 -0.27
C SER A 155 -24.59 10.31 -0.88
N LEU A 156 -23.43 10.75 -0.41
CA LEU A 156 -22.14 10.13 -0.71
C LEU A 156 -21.93 8.94 0.21
N VAL A 157 -21.68 7.76 -0.36
CA VAL A 157 -21.34 6.53 0.36
C VAL A 157 -19.89 6.16 0.07
N TYR A 158 -19.11 5.88 1.11
CA TYR A 158 -17.67 5.65 0.98
C TYR A 158 -17.09 4.87 2.16
N VAL A 159 -15.92 4.27 1.96
CA VAL A 159 -15.13 3.64 3.05
C VAL A 159 -14.24 4.69 3.67
N SER A 160 -14.08 4.68 5.00
CA SER A 160 -13.05 5.43 5.68
C SER A 160 -12.45 4.65 6.86
N THR A 161 -11.20 4.98 7.19
CA THR A 161 -10.45 4.43 8.32
C THR A 161 -10.40 5.36 9.54
N LYS A 162 -11.25 6.40 9.58
CA LYS A 162 -11.20 7.45 10.60
C LYS A 162 -11.55 6.99 12.02
N GLU A 163 -12.23 5.86 12.16
CA GLU A 163 -12.65 5.31 13.46
C GLU A 163 -11.66 4.22 13.91
N GLU A 164 -11.05 4.43 15.08
CA GLU A 164 -10.09 3.49 15.67
C GLU A 164 -10.75 2.16 16.05
N VAL A 165 -10.09 1.05 15.70
CA VAL A 165 -10.47 -0.29 16.16
C VAL A 165 -9.44 -0.81 17.16
N LYS A 166 -9.90 -1.10 18.38
CA LYS A 166 -9.07 -1.58 19.49
C LYS A 166 -8.65 -3.04 19.36
N ALA A 167 -9.46 -3.84 18.67
CA ALA A 167 -9.13 -5.23 18.40
C ALA A 167 -8.02 -5.27 17.35
N ARG A 168 -6.95 -6.00 17.67
CA ARG A 168 -5.80 -6.15 16.76
C ARG A 168 -6.14 -7.14 15.65
N ARG A 169 -5.55 -6.91 14.47
CA ARG A 169 -5.82 -7.65 13.22
C ARG A 169 -7.27 -7.60 12.77
N THR A 170 -7.89 -6.47 13.06
CA THR A 170 -9.23 -6.19 12.64
C THR A 170 -9.19 -5.01 11.68
N PRO A 171 -9.83 -5.09 10.50
CA PRO A 171 -9.85 -3.98 9.56
C PRO A 171 -10.45 -2.72 10.21
N TRP A 172 -9.94 -1.54 9.86
CA TRP A 172 -10.54 -0.27 10.32
C TRP A 172 -11.54 0.29 9.30
N THR A 173 -11.96 -0.54 8.35
CA THR A 173 -12.73 -0.11 7.18
C THR A 173 -14.20 -0.02 7.52
N VAL A 174 -14.72 1.20 7.54
CA VAL A 174 -16.10 1.50 7.88
C VAL A 174 -16.74 2.25 6.72
N VAL A 175 -17.94 1.82 6.32
CA VAL A 175 -18.74 2.53 5.32
C VAL A 175 -19.54 3.63 6.02
N TYR A 176 -19.38 4.86 5.52
CA TYR A 176 -20.12 6.04 5.94
C TYR A 176 -21.03 6.53 4.82
N ARG A 177 -22.05 7.27 5.22
CA ARG A 177 -22.96 8.01 4.35
C ARG A 177 -22.94 9.48 4.75
N THR A 178 -22.69 10.37 3.81
CA THR A 178 -22.78 11.82 4.00
C THR A 178 -23.94 12.37 3.17
N ASP A 179 -24.91 13.00 3.82
CA ASP A 179 -26.04 13.64 3.14
C ASP A 179 -25.57 14.85 2.33
N LEU A 180 -25.92 14.92 1.04
CA LEU A 180 -25.40 15.96 0.17
C LEU A 180 -26.02 17.33 0.44
N ALA A 181 -27.20 17.39 1.06
CA ALA A 181 -27.94 18.62 1.30
C ALA A 181 -27.46 19.37 2.56
N ASP A 182 -26.90 18.67 3.54
CA ASP A 182 -26.43 19.29 4.79
C ASP A 182 -25.02 18.86 5.27
N GLY A 183 -24.38 17.92 4.58
CA GLY A 183 -23.03 17.44 4.91
C GLY A 183 -22.97 16.52 6.13
N LYS A 184 -24.11 16.17 6.75
CA LYS A 184 -24.10 15.28 7.93
C LYS A 184 -23.66 13.88 7.54
N THR A 185 -22.74 13.35 8.33
CA THR A 185 -22.18 12.02 8.11
C THR A 185 -22.68 11.02 9.16
N GLU A 186 -23.15 9.86 8.71
CA GLU A 186 -23.55 8.73 9.54
C GLU A 186 -22.81 7.45 9.17
N ARG A 187 -22.70 6.53 10.14
CA ARG A 187 -22.04 5.23 9.98
C ARG A 187 -23.06 4.21 9.47
N LEU A 188 -22.76 3.52 8.37
CA LEU A 188 -23.61 2.46 7.81
C LEU A 188 -23.17 1.06 8.22
N THR A 189 -21.87 0.80 8.29
CA THR A 189 -21.37 -0.48 8.79
C THR A 189 -21.79 -0.65 10.26
N PRO A 190 -22.27 -1.81 10.73
CA PRO A 190 -22.59 -2.06 12.14
C PRO A 190 -21.34 -2.10 13.04
N GLN A 191 -21.51 -1.88 14.34
CA GLN A 191 -20.38 -1.91 15.28
C GLN A 191 -19.77 -3.32 15.36
N GLY A 192 -18.44 -3.41 15.36
CA GLY A 192 -17.72 -4.69 15.29
C GLY A 192 -17.85 -5.42 13.94
N GLN A 193 -18.31 -4.75 12.88
CA GLN A 193 -18.23 -5.23 11.50
C GLN A 193 -17.38 -4.28 10.66
N TYR A 194 -16.89 -4.81 9.54
CA TYR A 194 -15.94 -4.12 8.66
C TYR A 194 -16.31 -4.40 7.22
N ASP A 195 -16.43 -3.33 6.43
CA ASP A 195 -16.95 -3.36 5.07
C ASP A 195 -15.97 -2.67 4.12
N LEU A 196 -15.91 -3.18 2.89
CA LEU A 196 -15.10 -2.70 1.77
C LEU A 196 -15.96 -2.55 0.51
N SER A 197 -15.43 -1.81 -0.47
CA SER A 197 -15.92 -1.75 -1.85
C SER A 197 -17.45 -1.52 -1.96
N PRO A 198 -18.00 -0.46 -1.37
CA PRO A 198 -19.42 -0.16 -1.46
C PRO A 198 -19.85 0.06 -2.92
N ALA A 199 -21.04 -0.43 -3.26
CA ALA A 199 -21.69 -0.19 -4.54
C ALA A 199 -23.18 0.05 -4.34
N VAL A 200 -23.71 1.05 -5.05
CA VAL A 200 -25.09 1.50 -4.93
C VAL A 200 -25.94 0.95 -6.09
N SER A 201 -27.17 0.53 -5.79
CA SER A 201 -28.11 0.06 -6.81
C SER A 201 -28.57 1.19 -7.73
N PRO A 202 -28.99 0.92 -8.98
CA PRO A 202 -29.41 1.98 -9.90
C PRO A 202 -30.55 2.87 -9.39
N SER A 203 -31.44 2.35 -8.53
CA SER A 203 -32.48 3.18 -7.88
C SER A 203 -31.98 4.07 -6.74
N GLY A 204 -30.73 3.91 -6.31
CA GLY A 204 -30.16 4.61 -5.15
C GLY A 204 -30.65 4.08 -3.80
N LYS A 205 -31.46 3.01 -3.76
CA LYS A 205 -32.11 2.50 -2.54
C LYS A 205 -31.21 1.59 -1.71
N MET A 206 -30.36 0.79 -2.37
CA MET A 206 -29.58 -0.26 -1.72
C MET A 206 -28.09 0.01 -1.86
N VAL A 207 -27.34 -0.36 -0.83
CA VAL A 207 -25.87 -0.43 -0.84
C VAL A 207 -25.47 -1.90 -0.67
N ALA A 208 -24.60 -2.39 -1.54
CA ALA A 208 -23.89 -3.65 -1.40
C ALA A 208 -22.44 -3.38 -0.96
N VAL A 209 -21.91 -4.22 -0.06
CA VAL A 209 -20.54 -4.14 0.45
C VAL A 209 -19.91 -5.52 0.51
N ALA A 210 -18.59 -5.58 0.43
CA ALA A 210 -17.82 -6.77 0.81
C ALA A 210 -17.54 -6.72 2.32
N ASN A 211 -18.17 -7.61 3.09
CA ASN A 211 -18.08 -7.67 4.55
C ASN A 211 -17.10 -8.76 4.98
N PHE A 212 -16.18 -8.46 5.90
CA PHE A 212 -15.24 -9.46 6.42
C PHE A 212 -15.94 -10.59 7.16
N GLN A 213 -15.65 -11.84 6.79
CA GLN A 213 -16.21 -12.99 7.47
C GLN A 213 -15.76 -13.03 8.93
N LYS A 214 -16.71 -13.29 9.85
CA LYS A 214 -16.49 -13.29 11.31
C LYS A 214 -15.93 -11.98 11.86
N SER A 215 -15.96 -10.90 11.09
CA SER A 215 -15.36 -9.61 11.46
C SER A 215 -13.84 -9.68 11.74
N GLU A 216 -13.14 -10.61 11.09
CA GLU A 216 -11.73 -10.88 11.32
C GLU A 216 -10.94 -10.93 10.00
N TRP A 217 -9.62 -10.71 10.08
CA TRP A 217 -8.68 -10.92 8.98
C TRP A 217 -7.61 -11.93 9.39
N ASN A 218 -7.54 -13.04 8.66
CA ASN A 218 -6.70 -14.20 8.99
C ASN A 218 -5.32 -14.17 8.33
N GLY A 219 -4.98 -13.10 7.61
CA GLY A 219 -3.68 -12.95 6.95
C GLY A 219 -3.75 -13.13 5.44
N GLU A 220 -4.96 -13.09 4.89
CA GLU A 220 -5.20 -13.18 3.46
C GLU A 220 -4.40 -12.10 2.72
N ILE A 221 -3.60 -12.53 1.74
CA ILE A 221 -2.70 -11.65 0.97
C ILE A 221 -3.41 -11.04 -0.24
N GLU A 222 -4.13 -11.86 -1.01
CA GLU A 222 -4.81 -11.44 -2.24
C GLU A 222 -6.31 -11.69 -2.17
N ASN A 223 -6.72 -12.91 -1.82
CA ASN A 223 -8.12 -13.35 -1.79
C ASN A 223 -8.72 -13.17 -0.40
N LEU A 224 -9.26 -11.97 -0.13
CA LEU A 224 -9.92 -11.67 1.14
C LEU A 224 -11.17 -12.53 1.35
N LYS A 225 -11.32 -13.08 2.56
CA LYS A 225 -12.53 -13.84 2.95
C LYS A 225 -13.65 -12.90 3.34
N THR A 226 -14.42 -12.51 2.33
CA THR A 226 -15.55 -11.59 2.46
C THR A 226 -16.85 -12.22 1.97
N ASP A 227 -17.97 -11.72 2.47
CA ASP A 227 -19.31 -12.03 1.98
C ASP A 227 -19.96 -10.74 1.45
N ILE A 228 -20.82 -10.82 0.43
CA ILE A 228 -21.60 -9.66 0.01
C ILE A 228 -22.81 -9.50 0.91
N VAL A 229 -22.91 -8.33 1.52
CA VAL A 229 -24.03 -7.88 2.35
C VAL A 229 -24.67 -6.70 1.66
N ILE A 230 -26.01 -6.65 1.69
CA ILE A 230 -26.77 -5.49 1.23
C ILE A 230 -27.50 -4.83 2.40
N MET A 231 -27.69 -3.53 2.33
CA MET A 231 -28.45 -2.74 3.31
C MET A 231 -29.19 -1.58 2.63
N GLU A 232 -30.23 -1.07 3.27
CA GLU A 232 -30.97 0.09 2.76
C GLU A 232 -30.23 1.38 3.09
N VAL A 233 -30.22 2.32 2.12
CA VAL A 233 -29.57 3.63 2.28
C VAL A 233 -30.30 4.50 3.31
N HIS A 234 -31.64 4.36 3.38
CA HIS A 234 -32.48 5.11 4.31
C HIS A 234 -33.27 4.17 5.22
N TRP A 235 -32.66 3.77 6.33
CA TRP A 235 -33.24 2.83 7.30
C TRP A 235 -34.23 3.47 8.30
N ARG A 236 -34.22 4.82 8.43
CA ARG A 236 -35.05 5.51 9.43
C ARG A 236 -36.52 5.53 9.02
N GLY A 237 -37.31 4.64 9.61
CA GLY A 237 -38.78 4.64 9.49
C GLY A 237 -39.42 3.28 9.22
N LEU A 238 -38.63 2.24 8.92
CA LEU A 238 -39.14 0.93 8.49
C LEU A 238 -38.80 -0.25 9.43
N GLY A 239 -38.23 0.00 10.62
CA GLY A 239 -38.11 -1.04 11.66
C GLY A 239 -36.95 -2.03 11.50
N GLY A 240 -35.85 -1.62 10.86
CA GLY A 240 -34.58 -2.36 10.77
C GLY A 240 -33.62 -1.68 9.79
N ASP A 241 -32.35 -2.05 9.76
CA ASP A 241 -31.36 -1.57 8.76
C ASP A 241 -31.46 -2.30 7.41
N GLY A 242 -32.33 -3.31 7.31
CA GLY A 242 -32.48 -4.16 6.13
C GLY A 242 -31.21 -4.94 5.78
N ARG A 243 -30.21 -4.99 6.69
CA ARG A 243 -28.88 -5.54 6.41
C ARG A 243 -28.96 -7.06 6.33
N ARG A 244 -28.65 -7.62 5.17
CA ARG A 244 -28.66 -9.08 4.95
C ARG A 244 -27.51 -9.54 4.07
N ARG A 245 -26.89 -10.65 4.47
CA ARG A 245 -25.94 -11.36 3.62
C ARG A 245 -26.67 -12.03 2.46
N VAL A 246 -26.17 -11.84 1.25
CA VAL A 246 -26.77 -12.37 0.03
C VAL A 246 -25.90 -13.35 -0.74
N ILE A 247 -24.57 -13.15 -0.73
CA ILE A 247 -23.62 -14.00 -1.47
C ILE A 247 -22.45 -14.31 -0.53
N LYS A 248 -22.03 -15.57 -0.50
CA LYS A 248 -20.87 -16.00 0.30
C LYS A 248 -19.60 -15.96 -0.52
N ASP A 249 -18.47 -15.74 0.14
CA ASP A 249 -17.13 -15.81 -0.44
C ASP A 249 -17.03 -14.95 -1.71
N ALA A 250 -17.33 -13.65 -1.58
CA ALA A 250 -17.50 -12.74 -2.70
C ALA A 250 -17.09 -11.33 -2.30
N GLY A 251 -16.34 -10.68 -3.19
CA GLY A 251 -15.88 -9.30 -3.03
C GLY A 251 -16.38 -8.37 -4.14
N TRP A 252 -16.00 -7.10 -4.06
CA TRP A 252 -16.18 -6.09 -5.11
C TRP A 252 -17.56 -6.14 -5.82
N PRO A 253 -18.67 -5.91 -5.10
CA PRO A 253 -20.00 -5.92 -5.70
C PRO A 253 -20.17 -4.77 -6.69
N THR A 254 -21.02 -4.96 -7.71
CA THR A 254 -21.53 -3.91 -8.58
C THR A 254 -22.93 -4.27 -9.08
N TRP A 255 -23.83 -3.30 -9.21
CA TRP A 255 -25.24 -3.55 -9.52
C TRP A 255 -25.53 -3.38 -11.02
N GLY A 256 -26.07 -4.43 -11.66
CA GLY A 256 -26.59 -4.35 -13.04
C GLY A 256 -28.04 -3.91 -13.12
N SER A 257 -28.80 -4.14 -12.05
CA SER A 257 -30.14 -3.59 -11.75
C SER A 257 -30.39 -3.69 -10.26
N ASP A 258 -31.55 -3.29 -9.76
CA ASP A 258 -31.93 -3.53 -8.36
C ASP A 258 -32.08 -5.03 -7.99
N ASN A 259 -32.08 -5.93 -8.99
CA ASN A 259 -32.18 -7.37 -8.78
C ASN A 259 -30.89 -8.14 -9.10
N VAL A 260 -29.92 -7.52 -9.80
CA VAL A 260 -28.74 -8.21 -10.31
C VAL A 260 -27.46 -7.60 -9.76
N ILE A 261 -26.63 -8.44 -9.14
CA ILE A 261 -25.29 -8.07 -8.65
C ILE A 261 -24.24 -8.85 -9.43
N PHE A 262 -23.20 -8.17 -9.91
CA PHE A 262 -21.96 -8.81 -10.35
C PHE A 262 -20.90 -8.69 -9.26
N PHE A 263 -20.01 -9.67 -9.19
CA PHE A 263 -18.96 -9.72 -8.18
C PHE A 263 -17.78 -10.58 -8.65
N HIS A 264 -16.62 -10.41 -8.03
CA HIS A 264 -15.47 -11.31 -8.24
C HIS A 264 -15.35 -12.35 -7.11
N ARG A 265 -14.70 -13.48 -7.41
CA ARG A 265 -14.36 -14.50 -6.43
C ARG A 265 -13.00 -15.11 -6.76
N GLY A 266 -12.15 -15.22 -5.75
CA GLY A 266 -10.87 -15.92 -5.82
C GLY A 266 -10.98 -17.36 -5.34
N PHE A 267 -10.36 -18.30 -6.04
CA PHE A 267 -10.32 -19.72 -5.71
C PHE A 267 -8.90 -20.15 -5.37
N ASP A 268 -8.64 -20.46 -4.10
CA ASP A 268 -7.32 -20.88 -3.64
C ASP A 268 -7.06 -22.35 -4.00
N LYS A 269 -6.07 -22.63 -4.85
CA LYS A 269 -5.77 -24.01 -5.33
C LYS A 269 -5.11 -24.91 -4.30
N THR A 270 -4.21 -24.35 -3.48
CA THR A 270 -3.53 -25.05 -2.39
C THR A 270 -3.27 -24.04 -1.28
N PRO A 271 -4.17 -23.92 -0.29
CA PRO A 271 -3.88 -23.12 0.87
C PRO A 271 -2.59 -23.67 1.54
N PRO A 272 -1.59 -22.83 1.83
CA PRO A 272 -1.67 -21.39 1.79
C PRO A 272 -0.68 -20.85 0.74
N THR A 273 -1.06 -20.89 -0.53
CA THR A 273 -0.31 -20.25 -1.63
C THR A 273 -1.02 -19.00 -2.11
N ASN A 274 -0.26 -17.95 -2.43
CA ASN A 274 -0.75 -16.65 -2.94
C ASN A 274 -1.28 -16.74 -4.40
N THR A 275 -1.85 -17.87 -4.79
CA THR A 275 -2.14 -18.22 -6.19
C THR A 275 -3.62 -18.48 -6.40
N ALA A 276 -4.47 -17.52 -6.01
CA ALA A 276 -5.88 -17.61 -6.32
C ALA A 276 -6.08 -17.55 -7.85
N ASP A 277 -7.04 -18.32 -8.34
CA ASP A 277 -7.62 -18.07 -9.67
C ASP A 277 -8.86 -17.19 -9.49
N TRP A 278 -9.07 -16.22 -10.37
CA TRP A 278 -10.16 -15.25 -10.23
C TRP A 278 -11.22 -15.40 -11.31
N ALA A 279 -12.48 -15.23 -10.93
CA ALA A 279 -13.57 -15.15 -11.90
C ALA A 279 -14.64 -14.13 -11.46
N VAL A 280 -15.39 -13.63 -12.45
CA VAL A 280 -16.55 -12.77 -12.22
C VAL A 280 -17.83 -13.58 -12.41
N PHE A 281 -18.77 -13.33 -11.51
CA PHE A 281 -20.07 -13.98 -11.44
C PHE A 281 -21.19 -12.94 -11.47
N ARG A 282 -22.36 -13.39 -11.91
CA ARG A 282 -23.64 -12.68 -11.86
C ARG A 282 -24.53 -13.40 -10.86
N TYR A 283 -25.23 -12.63 -10.03
CA TYR A 283 -26.18 -13.13 -9.05
C TYR A 283 -27.54 -12.45 -9.23
N ASP A 284 -28.58 -13.27 -9.36
CA ASP A 284 -29.98 -12.84 -9.40
C ASP A 284 -30.59 -12.99 -8.00
N LEU A 285 -30.94 -11.85 -7.39
CA LEU A 285 -31.44 -11.80 -6.01
C LEU A 285 -32.80 -12.50 -5.85
N ALA A 286 -33.71 -12.33 -6.81
CA ALA A 286 -35.04 -12.93 -6.76
C ALA A 286 -35.01 -14.44 -7.05
N ALA A 287 -34.20 -14.86 -8.02
CA ALA A 287 -34.07 -16.28 -8.36
C ALA A 287 -33.11 -17.05 -7.45
N HIS A 288 -32.36 -16.35 -6.59
CA HIS A 288 -31.27 -16.92 -5.77
C HIS A 288 -30.27 -17.73 -6.60
N ARG A 289 -29.91 -17.20 -7.77
CA ARG A 289 -29.17 -17.94 -8.79
C ARG A 289 -27.86 -17.24 -9.12
N GLU A 290 -26.77 -18.01 -9.03
CA GLU A 290 -25.42 -17.58 -9.37
C GLU A 290 -24.99 -18.17 -10.72
N GLU A 291 -24.35 -17.36 -11.57
CA GLU A 291 -23.85 -17.76 -12.88
C GLU A 291 -22.45 -17.20 -13.11
N ARG A 292 -21.52 -18.04 -13.57
CA ARG A 292 -20.17 -17.60 -13.96
C ARG A 292 -20.26 -16.80 -15.27
N VAL A 293 -19.68 -15.61 -15.30
CA VAL A 293 -19.70 -14.71 -16.47
C VAL A 293 -18.45 -14.90 -17.32
N THR A 294 -17.29 -15.02 -16.68
CA THR A 294 -16.01 -15.05 -17.39
C THR A 294 -15.54 -16.49 -17.68
N PRO A 295 -14.86 -16.75 -18.81
CA PRO A 295 -14.36 -18.08 -19.16
C PRO A 295 -13.45 -18.70 -18.09
N VAL A 296 -13.32 -20.03 -18.15
CA VAL A 296 -12.29 -20.77 -17.40
C VAL A 296 -10.93 -20.55 -18.07
N GLY A 297 -9.86 -20.46 -17.26
CA GLY A 297 -8.49 -20.34 -17.75
C GLY A 297 -7.98 -18.90 -17.91
N ILE A 298 -8.80 -17.91 -17.56
CA ILE A 298 -8.38 -16.51 -17.39
C ILE A 298 -8.69 -16.07 -15.96
N ASP A 299 -7.95 -15.08 -15.47
CA ASP A 299 -8.27 -14.39 -14.23
C ASP A 299 -9.10 -13.15 -14.52
N ALA A 300 -10.16 -12.94 -13.74
CA ALA A 300 -11.10 -11.85 -13.93
C ALA A 300 -11.54 -11.24 -12.58
N MET A 301 -11.39 -9.93 -12.44
CA MET A 301 -11.59 -9.21 -11.17
C MET A 301 -12.18 -7.80 -11.37
N THR A 302 -12.56 -7.18 -10.25
CA THR A 302 -13.03 -5.79 -10.14
C THR A 302 -14.11 -5.40 -11.17
N PRO A 303 -15.25 -6.12 -11.22
CA PRO A 303 -16.29 -5.87 -12.21
C PRO A 303 -16.95 -4.49 -12.04
N ALA A 304 -17.45 -3.95 -13.16
CA ALA A 304 -18.32 -2.80 -13.23
C ALA A 304 -19.51 -3.09 -14.15
N ALA A 305 -20.70 -3.19 -13.57
CA ALA A 305 -21.90 -3.53 -14.31
C ALA A 305 -22.35 -2.40 -15.24
N ILE A 306 -22.71 -2.77 -16.47
CA ILE A 306 -23.27 -1.87 -17.49
C ILE A 306 -24.80 -2.04 -17.53
N SER A 307 -25.26 -3.28 -17.40
CA SER A 307 -26.68 -3.66 -17.34
C SER A 307 -26.83 -4.99 -16.59
N GLU A 308 -28.04 -5.53 -16.54
CA GLU A 308 -28.30 -6.88 -16.00
C GLU A 308 -27.54 -8.01 -16.69
N THR A 309 -27.10 -7.78 -17.94
CA THR A 309 -26.49 -8.82 -18.77
C THR A 309 -25.07 -8.49 -19.19
N ARG A 310 -24.65 -7.22 -19.12
CA ARG A 310 -23.34 -6.74 -19.57
C ARG A 310 -22.51 -6.18 -18.42
N VAL A 311 -21.23 -6.53 -18.38
CA VAL A 311 -20.28 -6.12 -17.33
C VAL A 311 -18.90 -5.87 -17.92
N ALA A 312 -18.26 -4.75 -17.54
CA ALA A 312 -16.86 -4.49 -17.81
C ALA A 312 -16.00 -5.11 -16.70
N VAL A 313 -14.92 -5.78 -17.05
CA VAL A 313 -14.12 -6.61 -16.14
C VAL A 313 -12.64 -6.39 -16.42
N ALA A 314 -11.83 -6.27 -15.38
CA ALA A 314 -10.38 -6.35 -15.52
C ALA A 314 -9.98 -7.83 -15.64
N THR A 315 -9.15 -8.18 -16.62
CA THR A 315 -8.76 -9.55 -16.95
C THR A 315 -7.27 -9.70 -17.16
N VAL A 316 -6.73 -10.85 -16.76
CA VAL A 316 -5.38 -11.32 -17.10
C VAL A 316 -5.53 -12.69 -17.75
N ARG A 317 -5.08 -12.83 -19.01
CA ARG A 317 -5.30 -14.06 -19.80
C ARG A 317 -4.18 -15.08 -19.60
N GLN A 318 -3.00 -14.62 -19.19
CA GLN A 318 -1.84 -15.46 -18.88
C GLN A 318 -1.13 -14.93 -17.64
N LYS A 319 -0.92 -15.77 -16.62
CA LYS A 319 -0.10 -15.38 -15.46
C LYS A 319 1.37 -15.19 -15.87
N SER A 320 2.05 -14.20 -15.30
CA SER A 320 3.48 -13.97 -15.55
C SER A 320 4.34 -14.75 -14.57
N LYS A 321 5.44 -15.34 -15.05
CA LYS A 321 6.48 -15.96 -14.19
C LYS A 321 7.59 -14.99 -13.79
N GLN A 322 7.40 -13.69 -14.03
CA GLN A 322 8.46 -12.69 -13.89
C GLN A 322 8.93 -12.48 -12.43
N VAL A 323 8.21 -13.03 -11.43
CA VAL A 323 8.68 -13.14 -10.03
C VAL A 323 10.03 -13.87 -9.93
N GLU A 324 10.31 -14.81 -10.86
CA GLU A 324 11.48 -15.69 -10.80
C GLU A 324 12.49 -15.45 -11.93
N MET A 325 12.10 -14.77 -13.01
CA MET A 325 12.96 -14.60 -14.18
C MET A 325 12.78 -13.24 -14.86
N MET A 326 13.90 -12.66 -15.31
CA MET A 326 14.01 -11.42 -16.07
C MET A 326 13.46 -11.54 -17.52
N VAL A 327 12.27 -12.14 -17.69
CA VAL A 327 11.62 -12.33 -18.99
C VAL A 327 10.64 -11.19 -19.22
N GLU A 328 10.66 -10.64 -20.44
CA GLU A 328 9.73 -9.61 -20.86
C GLU A 328 8.28 -10.14 -20.90
N ARG A 329 7.32 -9.36 -20.38
CA ARG A 329 5.90 -9.73 -20.43
C ARG A 329 5.37 -9.71 -21.86
N VAL A 330 4.56 -10.71 -22.20
CA VAL A 330 3.76 -10.71 -23.44
C VAL A 330 2.40 -10.06 -23.20
N MET A 331 1.71 -9.64 -24.27
CA MET A 331 0.42 -8.90 -24.20
C MET A 331 -0.60 -9.55 -23.26
N ASP A 332 -0.81 -10.87 -23.35
CA ASP A 332 -1.81 -11.59 -22.54
C ASP A 332 -1.49 -11.63 -21.03
N GLN A 333 -0.29 -11.21 -20.65
CA GLN A 333 0.11 -11.08 -19.24
C GLN A 333 -0.22 -9.71 -18.65
N TYR A 334 -0.65 -8.73 -19.45
CA TYR A 334 -1.11 -7.42 -18.99
C TYR A 334 -2.57 -7.45 -18.54
N ARG A 335 -2.88 -6.64 -17.53
CA ARG A 335 -4.25 -6.48 -17.04
C ARG A 335 -5.01 -5.57 -18.01
N HIS A 336 -6.01 -6.13 -18.70
CA HIS A 336 -6.84 -5.42 -19.66
C HIS A 336 -8.27 -5.29 -19.18
N VAL A 337 -9.01 -4.30 -19.69
CA VAL A 337 -10.45 -4.17 -19.48
C VAL A 337 -11.19 -4.74 -20.69
N GLU A 338 -12.15 -5.62 -20.42
CA GLU A 338 -12.97 -6.29 -21.42
C GLU A 338 -14.46 -6.26 -21.00
N ILE A 339 -15.38 -6.20 -21.97
CA ILE A 339 -16.82 -6.29 -21.70
C ILE A 339 -17.33 -7.69 -22.04
N PHE A 340 -18.01 -8.31 -21.09
CA PHE A 340 -18.68 -9.59 -21.25
C PHE A 340 -20.19 -9.39 -21.31
N ASP A 341 -20.87 -10.20 -22.12
CA ASP A 341 -22.32 -10.25 -22.22
C ASP A 341 -22.81 -11.69 -21.96
N THR A 342 -23.56 -11.86 -20.88
CA THR A 342 -24.11 -13.15 -20.44
C THR A 342 -25.13 -13.77 -21.40
N THR A 343 -25.64 -13.01 -22.36
CA THR A 343 -26.56 -13.51 -23.40
C THR A 343 -25.85 -14.06 -24.63
N THR A 344 -24.53 -13.84 -24.76
CA THR A 344 -23.77 -14.27 -25.94
C THR A 344 -23.52 -15.78 -25.89
N PRO A 345 -23.91 -16.56 -26.92
CA PRO A 345 -23.61 -17.99 -26.98
C PRO A 345 -22.09 -18.24 -27.00
N SER A 346 -21.64 -19.34 -26.40
CA SER A 346 -20.22 -19.72 -26.21
C SER A 346 -19.34 -19.81 -27.47
N CYS A 347 -19.88 -19.55 -28.67
CA CYS A 347 -19.24 -19.80 -29.97
C CYS A 347 -18.90 -18.53 -30.79
N LYS A 348 -19.10 -17.31 -30.25
CA LYS A 348 -18.71 -16.01 -30.85
C LYS A 348 -17.67 -15.32 -29.94
N PRO A 349 -16.86 -14.33 -30.41
CA PRO A 349 -15.72 -13.85 -29.64
C PRO A 349 -16.17 -13.47 -28.21
N PRO A 350 -15.52 -14.05 -27.16
CA PRO A 350 -16.15 -14.22 -25.85
C PRO A 350 -16.26 -12.91 -25.04
N SER A 351 -15.75 -11.80 -25.56
CA SER A 351 -15.72 -10.49 -24.92
C SER A 351 -15.35 -9.39 -25.93
N VAL A 352 -15.72 -8.15 -25.62
CA VAL A 352 -15.26 -6.95 -26.33
C VAL A 352 -14.01 -6.43 -25.64
N GLN A 353 -12.86 -6.49 -26.33
CA GLN A 353 -11.60 -5.95 -25.84
C GLN A 353 -11.63 -4.42 -25.88
N ILE A 354 -11.53 -3.77 -24.71
CA ILE A 354 -11.48 -2.30 -24.62
C ILE A 354 -10.03 -1.84 -24.63
N THR A 355 -9.22 -2.21 -23.64
CA THR A 355 -7.89 -1.60 -23.51
C THR A 355 -6.78 -2.34 -24.25
N GLN A 356 -6.92 -3.65 -24.52
CA GLN A 356 -5.89 -4.44 -25.20
C GLN A 356 -5.59 -3.94 -26.63
N ARG A 357 -6.61 -3.47 -27.35
CA ARG A 357 -6.44 -2.98 -28.74
C ARG A 357 -5.76 -1.62 -28.81
N MET A 358 -5.98 -0.81 -27.80
CA MET A 358 -5.52 0.58 -27.72
C MET A 358 -4.14 0.68 -27.05
N ARG A 359 -3.92 -0.05 -25.95
CA ARG A 359 -2.66 -0.12 -25.18
C ARG A 359 -2.35 -1.58 -24.80
N PRO A 360 -1.79 -2.38 -25.74
CA PRO A 360 -1.60 -3.82 -25.56
C PRO A 360 -0.57 -4.22 -24.50
N LEU A 361 0.34 -3.32 -24.09
CA LEU A 361 1.35 -3.60 -23.07
C LEU A 361 1.20 -2.65 -21.87
N GLY A 362 -0.04 -2.30 -21.51
CA GLY A 362 -0.36 -1.47 -20.35
C GLY A 362 -1.31 -2.18 -19.38
N ASP A 363 -1.09 -2.00 -18.07
CA ASP A 363 -2.01 -2.50 -17.04
C ASP A 363 -3.11 -1.47 -16.75
N HIS A 364 -4.35 -1.92 -16.74
CA HIS A 364 -5.56 -1.10 -16.55
C HIS A 364 -6.38 -1.65 -15.38
N TYR A 365 -6.77 -0.76 -14.45
CA TYR A 365 -7.29 -1.15 -13.14
C TYR A 365 -8.69 -0.59 -12.89
N ASN A 366 -9.47 -1.37 -12.15
CA ASN A 366 -10.77 -1.07 -11.55
C ASN A 366 -11.68 -0.28 -12.51
N PRO A 367 -12.29 -0.96 -13.50
CA PRO A 367 -13.17 -0.31 -14.44
C PRO A 367 -14.36 0.35 -13.74
N PHE A 368 -14.94 1.36 -14.39
CA PHE A 368 -16.21 1.97 -14.03
C PHE A 368 -16.96 2.41 -15.28
N VAL A 369 -18.27 2.64 -15.14
CA VAL A 369 -19.15 2.93 -16.28
C VAL A 369 -19.48 4.42 -16.33
N LEU A 370 -19.42 4.99 -17.53
CA LEU A 370 -19.79 6.37 -17.84
C LEU A 370 -20.83 6.42 -18.96
N ASP A 371 -21.55 7.53 -19.04
CA ASP A 371 -22.47 7.84 -20.14
C ASP A 371 -23.51 6.75 -20.45
N GLY A 372 -23.99 6.06 -19.40
CA GLY A 372 -24.96 4.97 -19.51
C GLY A 372 -24.40 3.71 -20.19
N GLY A 373 -23.09 3.46 -20.10
CA GLY A 373 -22.45 2.31 -20.75
C GLY A 373 -21.75 2.62 -22.06
N ARG A 374 -21.84 3.87 -22.55
CA ARG A 374 -21.18 4.30 -23.80
C ARG A 374 -19.68 4.48 -23.64
N ARG A 375 -19.20 4.73 -22.42
CA ARG A 375 -17.77 4.82 -22.12
C ARG A 375 -17.43 3.97 -20.90
N ILE A 376 -16.25 3.37 -20.93
CA ILE A 376 -15.68 2.61 -19.81
C ILE A 376 -14.48 3.39 -19.30
N GLY A 377 -14.53 3.76 -18.02
CA GLY A 377 -13.42 4.36 -17.30
C GLY A 377 -12.57 3.31 -16.59
N TYR A 378 -11.32 3.66 -16.29
CA TYR A 378 -10.35 2.85 -15.55
C TYR A 378 -9.21 3.77 -15.08
N HIS A 379 -8.28 3.27 -14.29
CA HIS A 379 -7.03 3.98 -14.02
C HIS A 379 -5.80 3.18 -14.48
N ARG A 380 -4.74 3.90 -14.86
CA ARG A 380 -3.45 3.34 -15.30
C ARG A 380 -2.30 4.26 -14.92
N CYS A 381 -1.09 3.75 -14.98
CA CYS A 381 0.12 4.49 -14.64
C CYS A 381 0.51 5.48 -15.75
N ARG A 382 0.97 6.67 -15.35
CA ARG A 382 1.40 7.75 -16.26
C ARG A 382 2.88 7.66 -16.60
N THR A 383 3.27 6.65 -17.36
CA THR A 383 4.66 6.51 -17.85
C THR A 383 5.07 7.59 -18.86
N ASP A 384 4.11 8.32 -19.41
CA ASP A 384 4.32 9.56 -20.16
C ASP A 384 4.95 10.68 -19.32
N LYS A 385 4.75 10.66 -17.98
CA LYS A 385 5.36 11.62 -17.05
C LYS A 385 6.81 11.29 -16.68
N LEU A 386 7.38 10.21 -17.24
CA LEU A 386 8.81 9.95 -17.05
C LEU A 386 9.62 11.07 -17.73
N THR A 387 10.53 11.69 -17.00
CA THR A 387 11.35 12.78 -17.50
C THR A 387 12.34 12.28 -18.55
N PRO A 388 12.39 12.88 -19.76
CA PRO A 388 13.43 12.58 -20.74
C PRO A 388 14.76 13.10 -20.23
N HIS A 389 15.79 12.28 -20.33
CA HIS A 389 17.15 12.73 -20.09
C HIS A 389 17.99 11.96 -21.13
N GLY A 390 18.57 12.64 -22.11
CA GLY A 390 19.25 12.00 -23.24
C GLY A 390 18.35 11.03 -24.02
N GLU A 391 18.84 9.82 -24.32
CA GLU A 391 18.08 8.74 -24.96
C GLU A 391 17.22 7.90 -23.97
N GLN A 392 17.22 8.25 -22.68
CA GLN A 392 16.60 7.46 -21.60
C GLN A 392 15.51 8.24 -20.85
N LYS A 393 14.65 7.51 -20.13
CA LYS A 393 13.57 8.06 -19.31
C LYS A 393 13.78 7.74 -17.84
N SER A 394 13.55 8.71 -16.95
CA SER A 394 13.71 8.58 -15.49
C SER A 394 12.42 8.83 -14.71
N ILE A 395 12.35 8.27 -13.51
CA ILE A 395 11.33 8.59 -12.51
C ILE A 395 11.82 9.79 -11.70
N GLU A 396 10.95 10.77 -11.48
CA GLU A 396 11.23 11.84 -10.53
C GLU A 396 11.19 11.30 -9.10
N LYS A 397 12.36 11.25 -8.43
CA LYS A 397 12.45 10.77 -7.05
C LYS A 397 12.02 11.90 -6.12
N ARG A 398 10.88 11.76 -5.45
CA ARG A 398 10.35 12.76 -4.49
C ARG A 398 10.24 12.18 -3.08
N PHE A 399 10.29 13.05 -2.08
CA PHE A 399 9.68 12.75 -0.78
C PHE A 399 8.28 13.33 -0.77
N ASP A 400 7.30 12.47 -0.55
CA ASP A 400 5.95 12.96 -0.36
C ASP A 400 5.75 13.17 1.14
N LYS A 401 5.57 14.43 1.54
CA LYS A 401 5.10 14.74 2.89
C LYS A 401 3.68 14.20 3.04
N VAL A 402 3.46 13.40 4.07
CA VAL A 402 2.16 12.85 4.41
C VAL A 402 1.66 13.53 5.68
N GLN A 403 0.36 13.82 5.76
CA GLN A 403 -0.23 14.37 6.96
C GLN A 403 -0.04 13.42 8.15
N SER A 404 0.47 13.96 9.26
CA SER A 404 0.61 13.25 10.52
C SER A 404 -0.59 13.46 11.43
N GLY A 405 -1.00 12.41 12.14
CA GLY A 405 -1.98 12.50 13.22
C GLY A 405 -1.39 13.05 14.52
N GLU A 406 -0.06 13.05 14.62
CA GLU A 406 0.71 13.61 15.73
C GLU A 406 1.41 14.88 15.23
N SER A 407 0.94 16.06 15.64
CA SER A 407 1.44 17.36 15.14
C SER A 407 2.94 17.60 15.37
N GLU A 408 3.55 16.85 16.29
CA GLU A 408 4.97 16.95 16.63
C GLU A 408 5.86 16.00 15.82
N VAL A 409 5.28 15.11 15.01
CA VAL A 409 5.99 14.07 14.23
C VAL A 409 5.73 14.29 12.74
N GLY A 410 6.78 14.51 11.96
CA GLY A 410 6.70 14.57 10.49
C GLY A 410 6.61 13.19 9.83
N LEU A 411 5.91 13.05 8.71
CA LEU A 411 5.82 11.80 7.95
C LEU A 411 6.25 11.98 6.49
N TYR A 412 7.14 11.11 6.02
CA TYR A 412 7.74 11.18 4.68
C TYR A 412 7.77 9.84 3.98
N ARG A 413 7.14 9.79 2.81
CA ARG A 413 7.23 8.65 1.91
C ARG A 413 8.45 8.78 1.01
N VAL A 414 9.32 7.78 1.02
CA VAL A 414 10.54 7.69 0.19
C VAL A 414 10.30 6.78 -1.00
N THR A 415 10.95 7.08 -2.13
CA THR A 415 10.87 6.31 -3.38
C THR A 415 11.56 4.94 -3.36
N GLY A 416 12.48 4.69 -2.42
CA GLY A 416 13.31 3.48 -2.38
C GLY A 416 13.09 2.64 -1.13
N VAL A 417 13.40 1.36 -1.25
CA VAL A 417 13.20 0.36 -0.18
C VAL A 417 14.29 0.44 0.89
N PHE A 418 13.95 0.04 2.12
CA PHE A 418 14.82 0.09 3.30
C PHE A 418 15.53 1.45 3.48
N PRO A 419 14.80 2.56 3.66
CA PRO A 419 15.45 3.84 3.94
C PRO A 419 16.17 3.81 5.30
N SER A 420 17.33 4.46 5.39
CA SER A 420 18.04 4.71 6.65
C SER A 420 18.68 6.09 6.65
N ILE A 421 18.55 6.81 7.76
CA ILE A 421 19.07 8.17 7.93
C ILE A 421 20.22 8.16 8.94
N SER A 422 21.29 8.94 8.68
CA SER A 422 22.40 9.11 9.63
C SER A 422 21.92 9.76 10.93
N LYS A 423 22.61 9.55 12.06
CA LYS A 423 22.16 10.06 13.37
C LYS A 423 21.99 11.58 13.38
N ASN A 424 22.85 12.32 12.67
CA ASN A 424 22.72 13.77 12.49
C ASN A 424 21.67 14.20 11.45
N GLY A 425 20.99 13.28 10.79
CA GLY A 425 19.95 13.54 9.79
C GLY A 425 20.42 14.14 8.46
N LYS A 426 21.74 14.17 8.19
CA LYS A 426 22.32 14.78 6.98
C LYS A 426 22.46 13.82 5.81
N LYS A 427 22.34 12.50 6.01
CA LYS A 427 22.55 11.51 4.95
C LYS A 427 21.39 10.54 4.92
N LEU A 428 20.81 10.34 3.75
CA LEU A 428 19.84 9.29 3.49
C LEU A 428 20.50 8.22 2.61
N ALA A 429 20.38 6.97 3.03
CA ALA A 429 20.63 5.82 2.18
C ALA A 429 19.32 5.06 1.94
N PHE A 430 19.16 4.52 0.73
CA PHE A 430 18.05 3.63 0.40
C PHE A 430 18.47 2.67 -0.71
N VAL A 431 17.73 1.59 -0.88
CA VAL A 431 17.93 0.62 -1.96
C VAL A 431 16.95 0.90 -3.09
N ASP A 432 17.38 0.69 -4.34
CA ASP A 432 16.47 0.75 -5.48
C ASP A 432 15.41 -0.36 -5.44
N ASN A 433 14.32 -0.18 -6.21
CA ASN A 433 13.21 -1.13 -6.18
C ASN A 433 13.57 -2.49 -6.80
N GLU A 434 14.73 -2.61 -7.46
CA GLU A 434 15.26 -3.86 -8.01
C GLU A 434 16.20 -4.61 -7.03
N PHE A 435 16.50 -4.03 -5.88
CA PHE A 435 17.44 -4.57 -4.89
C PHE A 435 18.83 -4.79 -5.48
N GLN A 436 19.29 -3.89 -6.34
CA GLN A 436 20.57 -3.98 -7.03
C GLN A 436 21.56 -2.90 -6.62
N ALA A 437 21.08 -1.73 -6.23
CA ALA A 437 21.94 -0.60 -5.90
C ALA A 437 21.49 0.12 -4.64
N VAL A 438 22.48 0.59 -3.89
CA VAL A 438 22.30 1.46 -2.73
C VAL A 438 22.63 2.89 -3.15
N TRP A 439 21.69 3.78 -2.90
CA TRP A 439 21.77 5.19 -3.20
C TRP A 439 22.09 5.98 -1.95
N LEU A 440 22.97 6.96 -2.10
CA LEU A 440 23.24 7.99 -1.10
C LEU A 440 22.69 9.33 -1.59
N VAL A 441 22.11 10.05 -0.64
CA VAL A 441 21.70 11.43 -0.77
C VAL A 441 22.23 12.19 0.45
N GLU A 442 22.77 13.39 0.25
CA GLU A 442 23.34 14.23 1.32
C GLU A 442 22.57 15.54 1.43
N ALA A 443 21.90 15.79 2.56
CA ALA A 443 21.04 16.95 2.79
C ALA A 443 21.80 18.25 2.55
N ASP A 444 21.11 19.24 1.96
CA ASP A 444 21.60 20.59 1.74
C ASP A 444 22.90 20.63 0.89
N SER A 445 23.17 19.57 0.12
CA SER A 445 24.31 19.43 -0.78
C SER A 445 23.92 19.68 -2.24
N GLU A 446 24.79 20.35 -2.99
CA GLU A 446 24.63 20.47 -4.45
C GLU A 446 25.00 19.18 -5.19
N ALA A 447 25.57 18.19 -4.49
CA ALA A 447 25.94 16.90 -5.07
C ALA A 447 24.71 16.09 -5.47
N ALA A 448 24.70 15.58 -6.70
CA ALA A 448 23.65 14.69 -7.15
C ALA A 448 23.64 13.38 -6.33
N PRO A 449 22.46 12.75 -6.13
CA PRO A 449 22.35 11.42 -5.57
C PRO A 449 23.26 10.44 -6.31
N ARG A 450 23.93 9.56 -5.59
CA ARG A 450 24.90 8.65 -6.20
C ARG A 450 24.79 7.23 -5.67
N ILE A 451 25.22 6.29 -6.50
CA ILE A 451 25.27 4.88 -6.11
C ILE A 451 26.56 4.67 -5.31
N VAL A 452 26.41 4.18 -4.09
CA VAL A 452 27.54 3.87 -3.20
C VAL A 452 27.84 2.39 -3.10
N TYR A 453 26.92 1.54 -3.55
CA TYR A 453 27.11 0.09 -3.62
C TYR A 453 26.23 -0.55 -4.69
N LYS A 454 26.76 -1.56 -5.38
CA LYS A 454 26.00 -2.39 -6.32
C LYS A 454 26.20 -3.86 -5.97
N ALA A 455 25.10 -4.59 -5.86
CA ALA A 455 25.12 -6.03 -5.68
C ALA A 455 25.75 -6.73 -6.90
N LYS A 456 26.37 -7.89 -6.68
CA LYS A 456 26.81 -8.76 -7.77
C LYS A 456 25.60 -9.22 -8.61
N SER A 457 25.80 -9.48 -9.90
CA SER A 457 24.73 -9.68 -10.89
C SER A 457 23.67 -10.75 -10.55
N ASN A 458 24.00 -11.72 -9.70
CA ASN A 458 23.14 -12.81 -9.24
C ASN A 458 22.68 -12.68 -7.77
N LYS A 459 22.91 -11.53 -7.13
CA LYS A 459 22.53 -11.25 -5.75
C LYS A 459 21.57 -10.05 -5.68
N SER A 460 20.99 -9.89 -4.51
CA SER A 460 20.24 -8.70 -4.13
C SER A 460 20.98 -7.98 -3.00
N VAL A 461 20.77 -6.68 -2.87
CA VAL A 461 21.15 -5.87 -1.71
C VAL A 461 19.89 -5.36 -1.02
N PHE A 462 19.88 -5.32 0.31
CA PHE A 462 18.77 -4.81 1.11
C PHE A 462 19.24 -4.35 2.50
N SER A 463 18.35 -3.72 3.27
CA SER A 463 18.60 -3.28 4.65
C SER A 463 19.84 -2.38 4.77
N THR A 464 19.68 -1.08 4.56
CA THR A 464 20.72 -0.09 4.87
C THR A 464 20.69 0.29 6.34
N SER A 465 21.86 0.55 6.93
CA SER A 465 22.00 0.95 8.33
C SER A 465 23.25 1.80 8.48
N TRP A 466 23.12 3.01 9.00
CA TRP A 466 24.26 3.89 9.27
C TRP A 466 24.94 3.49 10.57
N ASN A 467 26.25 3.74 10.66
CA ASN A 467 26.91 3.79 11.96
C ASN A 467 26.26 4.92 12.80
N GLN A 468 25.90 4.63 14.05
CA GLN A 468 25.26 5.62 14.92
C GLN A 468 26.23 6.69 15.43
N ASN A 469 27.53 6.47 15.31
CA ASN A 469 28.53 7.52 15.54
C ASN A 469 28.76 8.30 14.24
N ASP A 470 28.28 9.55 14.19
CA ASP A 470 28.40 10.40 13.01
C ASP A 470 29.85 10.76 12.63
N GLU A 471 30.83 10.57 13.52
CA GLU A 471 32.26 10.70 13.19
C GLU A 471 32.74 9.56 12.28
N LEU A 472 32.03 8.42 12.29
CA LEU A 472 32.30 7.27 11.46
C LEU A 472 31.40 7.28 10.23
N ASP A 473 31.94 7.74 9.11
CA ASP A 473 31.24 7.75 7.82
C ASP A 473 31.10 6.35 7.21
N THR A 474 30.32 5.48 7.86
CA THR A 474 30.20 4.06 7.53
C THR A 474 28.74 3.66 7.35
N LEU A 475 28.45 2.98 6.24
CA LEU A 475 27.17 2.38 5.93
C LEU A 475 27.30 0.85 5.92
N TYR A 476 26.30 0.16 6.48
CA TYR A 476 26.18 -1.29 6.46
C TYR A 476 25.00 -1.69 5.56
N VAL A 477 25.19 -2.75 4.78
CA VAL A 477 24.18 -3.30 3.87
C VAL A 477 24.19 -4.82 3.90
N CYS A 478 23.06 -5.46 3.56
CA CYS A 478 22.97 -6.92 3.46
C CYS A 478 23.04 -7.34 1.99
N GLU A 479 23.96 -8.25 1.62
CA GLU A 479 24.08 -8.82 0.27
C GLU A 479 23.75 -10.33 0.28
N GLY A 480 22.76 -10.73 -0.51
CA GLY A 480 22.30 -12.12 -0.62
C GLY A 480 20.95 -12.21 -1.34
N PRO A 481 20.42 -13.41 -1.62
CA PRO A 481 19.07 -13.52 -2.15
C PRO A 481 18.07 -12.99 -1.11
N ALA A 482 17.30 -11.97 -1.51
CA ALA A 482 16.27 -11.42 -0.65
C ALA A 482 15.22 -12.50 -0.32
N PHE A 483 14.67 -12.46 0.89
CA PHE A 483 13.53 -13.29 1.34
C PHE A 483 13.73 -14.82 1.29
N SER A 484 14.96 -15.29 1.08
CA SER A 484 15.30 -16.73 1.14
C SER A 484 15.75 -17.12 2.56
N ILE A 485 14.97 -17.97 3.24
CA ILE A 485 15.22 -18.34 4.64
C ILE A 485 16.52 -19.13 4.82
N GLU A 486 16.82 -20.04 3.89
CA GLU A 486 17.91 -21.02 4.01
C GLU A 486 19.22 -20.60 3.32
N LYS A 487 19.17 -19.52 2.52
CA LYS A 487 20.30 -19.09 1.72
C LYS A 487 21.19 -18.11 2.52
N PRO A 488 22.52 -18.12 2.27
CA PRO A 488 23.44 -17.21 2.93
C PRO A 488 23.16 -15.74 2.61
N VAL A 489 23.32 -14.87 3.60
CA VAL A 489 23.27 -13.41 3.47
C VAL A 489 24.46 -12.86 4.24
N GLN A 490 25.18 -11.92 3.64
CA GLN A 490 26.37 -11.32 4.21
C GLN A 490 26.11 -9.86 4.59
N ILE A 491 26.63 -9.44 5.73
CA ILE A 491 26.69 -8.03 6.12
C ILE A 491 27.96 -7.44 5.52
N ILE A 492 27.80 -6.36 4.78
CA ILE A 492 28.87 -5.64 4.10
C ILE A 492 29.00 -4.26 4.74
N ARG A 493 30.22 -3.93 5.18
CA ARG A 493 30.62 -2.60 5.64
C ARG A 493 31.18 -1.80 4.48
N ILE A 494 30.74 -0.56 4.35
CA ILE A 494 31.23 0.42 3.37
C ILE A 494 31.69 1.65 4.17
N PRO A 495 32.99 1.83 4.42
CA PRO A 495 33.51 3.05 5.07
C PRO A 495 33.70 4.18 4.06
N ASN A 496 33.84 5.41 4.57
CA ASN A 496 34.09 6.63 3.81
C ASN A 496 33.07 6.87 2.69
N VAL A 497 31.79 6.59 2.97
CA VAL A 497 30.69 6.60 1.99
C VAL A 497 30.47 7.98 1.36
N SER A 498 30.70 9.06 2.12
CA SER A 498 30.61 10.45 1.67
C SER A 498 31.81 10.91 0.84
N THR A 499 32.87 10.10 0.68
CA THR A 499 34.00 10.51 -0.18
C THR A 499 33.59 10.64 -1.65
N HIS A 500 34.07 11.70 -2.29
CA HIS A 500 33.88 11.99 -3.71
C HIS A 500 35.22 11.78 -4.42
N ASP A 501 35.53 10.54 -4.81
CA ASP A 501 36.70 10.26 -5.64
C ASP A 501 36.27 10.18 -7.13
N PRO A 502 36.72 11.11 -8.00
CA PRO A 502 36.39 11.12 -9.41
C PRO A 502 36.97 9.93 -10.20
N GLU A 503 38.04 9.29 -9.70
CA GLU A 503 38.87 8.37 -10.49
C GLU A 503 38.51 6.89 -10.30
N GLU A 504 37.81 6.50 -9.23
CA GLU A 504 37.42 5.09 -9.00
C GLU A 504 35.98 4.94 -8.48
N HIS A 505 35.07 4.49 -9.35
CA HIS A 505 33.66 4.16 -9.03
C HIS A 505 33.45 2.95 -8.09
N LYS A 506 34.41 2.60 -7.22
CA LYS A 506 34.29 1.46 -6.29
C LYS A 506 34.78 1.85 -4.91
N LEU A 507 33.87 2.40 -4.10
CA LEU A 507 34.06 2.45 -2.64
C LEU A 507 34.48 1.07 -2.14
N LYS A 508 35.50 1.03 -1.28
CA LYS A 508 35.94 -0.22 -0.66
C LYS A 508 34.80 -0.77 0.18
N SER A 509 34.57 -2.06 0.08
CA SER A 509 33.56 -2.76 0.87
C SER A 509 34.13 -4.04 1.46
N PHE A 510 33.75 -4.34 2.69
CA PHE A 510 34.31 -5.42 3.50
C PHE A 510 33.19 -6.29 4.03
N ALA A 511 33.25 -7.60 3.80
CA ALA A 511 32.32 -8.53 4.43
C ALA A 511 32.65 -8.65 5.92
N LEU A 512 31.70 -8.29 6.79
CA LEU A 512 31.82 -8.50 8.23
C LEU A 512 31.45 -9.92 8.63
N THR A 513 30.66 -10.58 7.78
CA THR A 513 30.23 -11.97 7.95
C THR A 513 30.50 -12.73 6.65
N ASP A 514 31.31 -13.77 6.68
CA ASP A 514 31.77 -14.46 5.47
C ASP A 514 31.41 -15.96 5.42
N HIS A 515 30.96 -16.51 6.54
CA HIS A 515 30.45 -17.88 6.63
C HIS A 515 29.10 -18.08 5.91
N LYS A 516 28.70 -19.34 5.69
CA LYS A 516 27.49 -19.73 4.95
C LYS A 516 26.19 -19.60 5.78
N TYR A 517 26.08 -18.55 6.57
CA TYR A 517 24.92 -18.23 7.41
C TYR A 517 24.07 -17.12 6.79
N ASN A 518 22.83 -16.98 7.27
CA ASN A 518 21.97 -15.85 6.95
C ASN A 518 22.17 -14.75 7.99
N CYS A 519 23.13 -13.85 7.74
CA CYS A 519 23.43 -12.72 8.60
C CYS A 519 22.78 -11.45 8.03
N ALA A 520 21.87 -10.80 8.77
CA ALA A 520 21.10 -9.68 8.24
C ALA A 520 20.60 -8.69 9.31
N PHE A 521 20.11 -7.54 8.84
CA PHE A 521 19.50 -6.46 9.63
C PHE A 521 20.40 -5.92 10.75
N PRO A 522 21.58 -5.37 10.40
CA PRO A 522 22.53 -4.88 11.38
C PRO A 522 22.13 -3.53 11.98
N SER A 523 22.52 -3.30 13.23
CA SER A 523 22.46 -1.99 13.89
C SER A 523 23.68 -1.82 14.81
N THR A 524 24.26 -0.62 14.86
CA THR A 524 25.43 -0.33 15.71
C THR A 524 25.00 0.23 17.06
N ASN A 525 25.79 0.06 18.11
CA ASN A 525 25.65 0.85 19.34
C ASN A 525 25.95 2.34 19.09
N PRO A 526 25.55 3.27 19.99
CA PRO A 526 25.78 4.70 19.83
C PRO A 526 27.24 5.10 19.55
N GLU A 527 28.20 4.40 20.15
CA GLU A 527 29.63 4.65 19.98
C GLU A 527 30.18 4.14 18.64
N GLY A 528 29.42 3.31 17.93
CA GLY A 528 29.75 2.82 16.59
C GLY A 528 30.75 1.66 16.56
N THR A 529 31.05 1.05 17.70
CA THR A 529 32.12 0.06 17.89
C THR A 529 31.64 -1.39 17.83
N LYS A 530 30.35 -1.63 18.11
CA LYS A 530 29.72 -2.96 18.10
C LYS A 530 28.53 -2.98 17.15
N LEU A 531 28.26 -4.15 16.59
CA LEU A 531 27.18 -4.39 15.63
C LEU A 531 26.31 -5.54 16.11
N VAL A 532 25.03 -5.28 16.41
CA VAL A 532 24.03 -6.34 16.60
C VAL A 532 23.41 -6.72 15.25
N PHE A 533 23.16 -8.00 15.04
CA PHE A 533 22.53 -8.51 13.83
C PHE A 533 21.87 -9.88 14.09
N ARG A 534 20.97 -10.27 13.18
CA ARG A 534 20.42 -11.63 13.15
C ARG A 534 21.39 -12.58 12.46
N SER A 535 21.57 -13.79 12.96
CA SER A 535 22.26 -14.89 12.26
C SER A 535 21.56 -16.24 12.41
N SER A 536 21.71 -17.10 11.39
CA SER A 536 21.35 -18.54 11.44
C SER A 536 22.50 -19.44 11.92
N ARG A 537 23.55 -18.85 12.51
CA ARG A 537 24.73 -19.54 13.04
C ARG A 537 24.38 -20.53 14.16
N ASP A 538 25.25 -21.54 14.36
CA ASP A 538 25.28 -22.52 15.46
C ASP A 538 24.11 -23.52 15.54
N ARG A 539 23.33 -23.67 14.45
CA ARG A 539 22.22 -24.65 14.33
C ARG A 539 22.63 -26.06 13.89
N VAL A 540 23.83 -26.53 14.22
CA VAL A 540 24.19 -27.96 14.04
C VAL A 540 24.84 -28.46 15.34
N GLN A 541 24.05 -28.88 16.33
CA GLN A 541 23.51 -30.24 16.44
C GLN A 541 22.11 -30.22 17.10
N GLY A 542 21.06 -30.68 16.39
CA GLY A 542 19.70 -30.85 16.92
C GLY A 542 18.68 -29.72 16.64
N GLY A 543 19.11 -28.54 16.18
CA GLY A 543 18.24 -27.43 15.76
C GLY A 543 17.98 -27.40 14.24
N LYS A 544 16.95 -26.66 13.78
CA LYS A 544 16.67 -26.47 12.35
C LYS A 544 17.35 -25.22 11.80
N ARG A 545 17.74 -25.24 10.52
CA ARG A 545 18.42 -24.13 9.82
C ARG A 545 17.56 -22.86 9.65
N GLU A 546 16.25 -22.98 9.84
CA GLU A 546 15.26 -21.89 9.70
C GLU A 546 15.24 -20.91 10.88
N ASP A 547 15.73 -21.34 12.04
CA ASP A 547 15.79 -20.53 13.26
C ASP A 547 16.95 -19.53 13.20
N LYS A 548 16.74 -18.33 13.75
CA LYS A 548 17.71 -17.24 13.70
C LYS A 548 17.70 -16.47 15.01
N ASN A 549 18.87 -16.15 15.55
CA ASN A 549 19.01 -15.43 16.81
C ASN A 549 19.87 -14.17 16.63
N LEU A 550 19.96 -13.34 17.67
CA LEU A 550 20.76 -12.13 17.66
C LEU A 550 22.18 -12.41 18.16
N PHE A 551 23.14 -11.77 17.49
CA PHE A 551 24.56 -11.85 17.80
C PHE A 551 25.16 -10.45 17.74
N ILE A 552 26.27 -10.26 18.45
CA ILE A 552 27.04 -9.03 18.48
C ILE A 552 28.47 -9.32 18.00
N ILE A 553 28.99 -8.45 17.13
CA ILE A 553 30.38 -8.48 16.63
C ILE A 553 31.01 -7.08 16.71
N ASP A 554 32.32 -7.02 16.49
CA ASP A 554 33.03 -5.76 16.26
C ASP A 554 32.56 -5.12 14.94
N ALA A 555 32.21 -3.83 14.98
CA ALA A 555 31.62 -3.12 13.84
C ALA A 555 32.60 -2.81 12.71
N GLU A 556 33.92 -2.96 12.94
CA GLU A 556 34.99 -2.76 11.97
C GLU A 556 35.62 -4.09 11.52
N LYS A 557 35.97 -4.95 12.47
CA LYS A 557 36.68 -6.22 12.24
C LYS A 557 35.74 -7.38 11.92
N GLY A 558 34.46 -7.25 12.22
CA GLY A 558 33.46 -8.29 11.97
C GLY A 558 33.72 -9.55 12.79
N GLU A 559 33.34 -10.71 12.23
CA GLU A 559 33.46 -12.02 12.90
C GLU A 559 34.90 -12.42 13.24
N TYR A 560 35.91 -11.81 12.60
CA TYR A 560 37.32 -12.06 12.89
C TYR A 560 37.74 -11.64 14.31
N ALA A 561 37.01 -10.71 14.94
CA ALA A 561 37.26 -10.30 16.32
C ALA A 561 36.51 -11.16 17.36
N GLY A 562 35.79 -12.19 16.92
CA GLY A 562 34.91 -12.99 17.77
C GLY A 562 33.44 -12.62 17.58
N VAL A 563 32.56 -13.49 18.07
CA VAL A 563 31.11 -13.33 17.97
C VAL A 563 30.47 -13.71 19.30
N ASP A 564 29.68 -12.79 19.85
CA ASP A 564 28.90 -13.00 21.06
C ASP A 564 27.45 -13.32 20.70
N GLN A 565 26.90 -14.39 21.26
CA GLN A 565 25.49 -14.72 21.11
C GLN A 565 24.65 -13.97 22.15
N LEU A 566 23.71 -13.16 21.67
CA LEU A 566 22.84 -12.35 22.54
C LEU A 566 21.55 -13.08 22.91
N THR A 567 20.92 -13.75 21.94
CA THR A 567 19.71 -14.54 22.18
C THR A 567 19.90 -15.99 21.76
N ASN A 568 19.15 -16.89 22.39
CA ASN A 568 19.18 -18.31 22.06
C ASN A 568 17.78 -18.91 22.18
N GLY A 569 17.34 -19.65 21.15
CA GLY A 569 16.11 -20.44 21.19
C GLY A 569 15.46 -20.64 19.82
N PRO A 570 14.60 -21.66 19.66
CA PRO A 570 14.07 -22.16 18.38
C PRO A 570 12.98 -21.26 17.78
N TRP A 571 13.36 -20.04 17.42
CA TRP A 571 12.52 -19.03 16.79
C TRP A 571 13.37 -18.12 15.88
N THR A 572 12.73 -17.14 15.25
CA THR A 572 13.41 -16.10 14.47
C THR A 572 13.39 -14.78 15.23
N ASP A 573 14.53 -14.35 15.76
CA ASP A 573 14.80 -12.99 16.22
C ASP A 573 15.40 -12.18 15.04
N THR A 574 14.86 -11.00 14.73
CA THR A 574 15.19 -10.24 13.52
C THR A 574 14.88 -8.74 13.64
N HIS A 575 15.22 -7.96 12.61
CA HIS A 575 14.92 -6.53 12.51
C HIS A 575 15.33 -5.76 13.78
N CYS A 576 16.55 -6.02 14.27
CA CYS A 576 17.04 -5.39 15.49
C CYS A 576 17.51 -3.96 15.25
N SER A 577 17.29 -3.10 16.24
CA SER A 577 17.75 -1.72 16.29
C SER A 577 18.28 -1.41 17.69
N TRP A 578 19.53 -0.97 17.78
CA TRP A 578 20.15 -0.56 19.03
C TRP A 578 19.66 0.83 19.42
N SER A 579 19.43 1.07 20.71
CA SER A 579 19.06 2.38 21.23
C SER A 579 20.02 3.49 20.74
N PRO A 580 19.51 4.64 20.29
CA PRO A 580 20.34 5.77 19.88
C PRO A 580 20.90 6.61 21.03
N ARG A 581 20.45 6.36 22.27
CA ARG A 581 20.87 7.07 23.47
C ARG A 581 22.26 6.58 23.92
N GLU A 582 23.21 7.50 24.06
CA GLU A 582 24.56 7.20 24.53
C GLU A 582 24.55 6.47 25.89
N GLY A 583 25.41 5.45 26.02
CA GLY A 583 25.46 4.59 27.21
C GLY A 583 24.26 3.66 27.43
N CYS A 584 23.31 3.60 26.48
CA CYS A 584 22.15 2.71 26.55
C CYS A 584 22.40 1.41 25.75
N ASP A 585 22.41 0.28 26.46
CA ASP A 585 22.66 -1.04 25.87
C ASP A 585 21.38 -1.77 25.42
N TRP A 586 20.23 -1.09 25.40
CA TRP A 586 18.96 -1.72 25.01
C TRP A 586 18.82 -1.84 23.50
N ILE A 587 18.39 -3.02 23.06
CA ILE A 587 18.13 -3.36 21.66
C ILE A 587 16.66 -3.72 21.53
N VAL A 588 15.96 -3.09 20.60
CA VAL A 588 14.61 -3.48 20.19
C VAL A 588 14.70 -4.40 18.97
N PHE A 589 13.87 -5.43 18.91
CA PHE A 589 13.88 -6.39 17.81
C PHE A 589 12.52 -7.06 17.63
N SER A 590 12.31 -7.67 16.48
CA SER A 590 11.13 -8.50 16.21
C SER A 590 11.43 -9.98 16.43
N SER A 591 10.51 -10.72 17.03
CA SER A 591 10.69 -12.16 17.29
C SER A 591 9.43 -12.99 17.15
N SER A 592 9.55 -14.18 16.56
CA SER A 592 8.49 -15.19 16.51
C SER A 592 8.43 -16.10 17.74
N ARG A 593 9.19 -15.81 18.81
CA ARG A 593 9.22 -16.61 20.05
C ARG A 593 7.86 -16.77 20.75
N GLY A 594 6.91 -15.87 20.47
CA GLY A 594 5.55 -15.92 21.01
C GLY A 594 4.63 -16.91 20.31
N LYS A 595 5.13 -17.62 19.29
CA LYS A 595 4.37 -18.59 18.49
C LYS A 595 3.80 -19.73 19.37
N PRO A 596 2.48 -19.95 19.38
CA PRO A 596 1.88 -21.02 20.17
C PRO A 596 2.30 -22.43 19.72
N GLY A 597 2.33 -23.37 20.67
CA GLY A 597 2.52 -24.79 20.36
C GLY A 597 1.40 -25.32 19.47
N GLY A 598 1.76 -25.98 18.36
CA GLY A 598 0.80 -26.48 17.36
C GLY A 598 0.41 -25.48 16.26
N ALA A 599 0.90 -24.24 16.32
CA ALA A 599 0.72 -23.29 15.23
C ALA A 599 1.42 -23.80 13.94
N PRO A 600 0.90 -23.48 12.74
CA PRO A 600 1.50 -23.88 11.46
C PRO A 600 3.00 -23.54 11.40
N ALA A 601 3.82 -24.44 10.85
CA ALA A 601 5.27 -24.22 10.77
C ALA A 601 5.62 -22.93 10.00
N SER A 602 4.87 -22.66 8.93
CA SER A 602 4.90 -21.41 8.19
C SER A 602 3.54 -20.75 8.07
N ASP A 603 3.56 -19.43 7.92
CA ASP A 603 2.49 -18.52 7.62
C ASP A 603 2.47 -18.27 6.11
N HIS A 604 1.39 -18.70 5.47
CA HIS A 604 1.24 -18.73 4.03
C HIS A 604 2.41 -19.28 3.20
N GLY A 605 3.11 -20.30 3.74
CA GLY A 605 4.25 -20.92 3.07
C GLY A 605 5.51 -20.05 3.03
N LEU A 606 5.50 -18.89 3.71
CA LEU A 606 6.54 -17.87 3.65
C LEU A 606 7.51 -17.94 4.83
N ASP A 607 7.10 -17.63 6.07
CA ASP A 607 7.93 -17.77 7.28
C ASP A 607 7.15 -18.18 8.52
N SER A 608 7.75 -18.15 9.71
CA SER A 608 7.09 -18.67 10.92
C SER A 608 5.84 -17.90 11.39
N GLY A 609 5.58 -16.68 10.92
CA GLY A 609 4.56 -15.78 11.47
C GLY A 609 4.75 -15.44 12.96
N TYR A 610 3.73 -14.86 13.58
CA TYR A 610 3.64 -14.57 15.04
C TYR A 610 4.75 -13.65 15.57
N PHE A 611 5.20 -12.71 14.75
CA PHE A 611 6.20 -11.73 15.15
C PHE A 611 5.63 -10.71 16.14
N SER A 612 6.42 -10.41 17.16
CA SER A 612 6.14 -9.40 18.18
C SER A 612 7.40 -8.60 18.43
N VAL A 613 7.28 -7.39 18.97
CA VAL A 613 8.42 -6.54 19.33
C VAL A 613 8.88 -6.88 20.73
N TYR A 614 10.19 -7.02 20.90
CA TYR A 614 10.85 -7.32 22.17
C TYR A 614 12.02 -6.35 22.42
N LEU A 615 12.39 -6.24 23.69
CA LEU A 615 13.58 -5.55 24.17
C LEU A 615 14.52 -6.53 24.85
N VAL A 616 15.82 -6.37 24.63
CA VAL A 616 16.88 -7.10 25.32
C VAL A 616 18.05 -6.15 25.60
N ASN A 617 18.74 -6.34 26.72
CA ASN A 617 19.96 -5.58 27.02
C ASN A 617 21.18 -6.30 26.42
N ALA A 618 22.07 -5.57 25.75
CA ALA A 618 23.27 -6.13 25.13
C ALA A 618 24.27 -6.71 26.14
N LYS A 619 24.13 -6.40 27.44
CA LYS A 619 24.93 -7.00 28.52
C LYS A 619 24.40 -8.37 28.96
N ASP A 620 23.16 -8.69 28.61
CA ASP A 620 22.52 -9.95 28.97
C ASP A 620 22.84 -11.01 27.90
N MET A 621 24.11 -11.46 27.87
CA MET A 621 24.61 -12.41 26.87
C MET A 621 24.34 -13.89 27.29
N ALA A 622 23.16 -14.39 26.87
CA ALA A 622 22.72 -15.80 26.79
C ALA A 622 22.76 -16.74 28.04
N GLU A 623 21.85 -17.74 27.97
CA GLU A 623 21.24 -18.61 29.01
C GLU A 623 20.51 -17.89 30.16
N GLY A 624 19.17 -18.03 30.19
CA GLY A 624 18.29 -17.50 31.25
C GLY A 624 17.70 -16.10 30.99
N VAL A 625 18.16 -15.39 29.97
CA VAL A 625 17.68 -14.04 29.61
C VAL A 625 16.26 -14.09 29.06
N VAL A 626 15.35 -13.29 29.65
CA VAL A 626 13.95 -13.17 29.22
C VAL A 626 13.73 -11.77 28.62
N PRO A 627 13.71 -11.64 27.29
CA PRO A 627 13.37 -10.39 26.63
C PRO A 627 11.99 -9.86 27.03
N VAL A 628 11.87 -8.54 27.11
CA VAL A 628 10.60 -7.86 27.44
C VAL A 628 9.77 -7.77 26.17
N ARG A 629 8.62 -8.45 26.11
CA ARG A 629 7.68 -8.29 24.99
C ARG A 629 6.98 -6.95 25.10
N VAL A 630 7.17 -6.05 24.14
CA VAL A 630 6.56 -4.72 24.13
C VAL A 630 5.15 -4.77 23.56
N ILE A 631 5.01 -5.32 22.36
CA ILE A 631 3.73 -5.40 21.65
C ILE A 631 3.72 -6.61 20.72
N HIS A 632 2.55 -7.18 20.49
CA HIS A 632 2.34 -8.32 19.59
C HIS A 632 1.15 -8.07 18.67
N SER A 633 1.09 -8.77 17.54
CA SER A 633 -0.03 -8.64 16.59
C SER A 633 -1.32 -9.22 17.19
N ALA A 634 -1.45 -10.54 17.30
CA ALA A 634 -2.58 -11.20 17.94
C ALA A 634 -2.12 -12.46 18.69
N PRO A 635 -2.85 -12.95 19.71
CA PRO A 635 -2.46 -14.15 20.44
C PRO A 635 -2.65 -15.45 19.65
N THR A 636 -3.59 -15.47 18.71
CA THR A 636 -4.09 -16.69 18.05
C THR A 636 -3.87 -16.73 16.54
N ILE A 637 -3.40 -15.64 15.94
CA ILE A 637 -3.25 -15.50 14.48
C ILE A 637 -1.80 -15.13 14.15
N ALA A 638 -1.28 -15.74 13.09
CA ALA A 638 0.07 -15.50 12.59
C ALA A 638 0.19 -14.07 12.03
N GLY A 639 0.68 -13.14 12.85
CA GLY A 639 0.88 -11.74 12.42
C GLY A 639 2.29 -11.23 12.45
N HIS A 640 2.45 -10.04 11.88
CA HIS A 640 3.75 -9.41 11.67
C HIS A 640 3.82 -8.07 12.38
N VAL A 641 4.71 -7.98 13.36
CA VAL A 641 5.12 -6.70 13.97
C VAL A 641 6.63 -6.59 13.79
N ASN A 642 7.06 -5.79 12.81
CA ASN A 642 8.40 -5.84 12.24
C ASN A 642 9.05 -4.46 12.15
N HIS A 643 10.35 -4.45 11.87
CA HIS A 643 11.15 -3.23 11.73
C HIS A 643 10.98 -2.24 12.90
N PRO A 644 11.06 -2.69 14.17
CA PRO A 644 10.99 -1.75 15.28
C PRO A 644 12.24 -0.87 15.34
N VAL A 645 12.03 0.43 15.54
CA VAL A 645 13.09 1.43 15.70
C VAL A 645 12.68 2.39 16.81
N PHE A 646 13.62 2.70 17.71
CA PHE A 646 13.40 3.73 18.72
C PHE A 646 13.31 5.12 18.08
N SER A 647 12.44 5.97 18.62
CA SER A 647 12.49 7.39 18.32
C SER A 647 13.80 8.01 18.86
N PRO A 648 14.32 9.10 18.25
CA PRO A 648 15.57 9.73 18.67
C PRO A 648 15.57 10.16 20.15
N ASP A 649 14.40 10.58 20.65
CA ASP A 649 14.15 10.98 22.04
C ASP A 649 13.96 9.79 23.02
N MET A 650 14.01 8.55 22.53
CA MET A 650 13.73 7.32 23.29
C MET A 650 12.34 7.30 23.97
N MET A 651 11.37 8.07 23.50
CA MET A 651 10.01 8.09 24.05
C MET A 651 9.08 7.04 23.44
N SER A 652 9.38 6.57 22.23
CA SER A 652 8.50 5.67 21.50
C SER A 652 9.27 4.67 20.64
N ILE A 653 8.57 3.62 20.21
CA ILE A 653 9.05 2.68 19.20
C ILE A 653 8.08 2.79 18.02
N VAL A 654 8.63 3.03 16.83
CA VAL A 654 7.89 2.91 15.56
C VAL A 654 8.15 1.53 14.97
N PHE A 655 7.15 0.96 14.30
CA PHE A 655 7.25 -0.35 13.66
C PHE A 655 6.23 -0.46 12.53
N THR A 656 6.44 -1.41 11.61
CA THR A 656 5.42 -1.79 10.62
C THR A 656 4.62 -2.97 11.15
N ALA A 657 3.30 -2.92 11.06
CA ALA A 657 2.47 -4.03 11.49
C ALA A 657 1.11 -4.15 10.80
N ASP A 658 0.56 -5.34 10.90
CA ASP A 658 -0.72 -5.75 10.35
C ASP A 658 -1.90 -5.56 11.33
N LEU A 659 -1.70 -4.68 12.34
CA LEU A 659 -2.65 -4.47 13.44
C LEU A 659 -4.03 -3.97 12.97
N ALA A 660 -4.08 -3.24 11.86
CA ALA A 660 -5.32 -2.75 11.25
C ALA A 660 -5.76 -3.57 10.03
N ALA A 661 -5.20 -4.77 9.84
CA ALA A 661 -5.42 -5.62 8.66
C ALA A 661 -5.18 -4.85 7.34
N VAL A 662 -6.03 -5.05 6.33
CA VAL A 662 -5.99 -4.36 5.04
C VAL A 662 -7.04 -3.25 4.97
N SER A 663 -6.73 -2.15 4.26
CA SER A 663 -7.63 -1.01 4.11
C SER A 663 -8.46 -1.03 2.82
N VAL A 664 -8.06 -1.84 1.83
CA VAL A 664 -8.71 -2.00 0.53
C VAL A 664 -8.58 -3.45 0.07
N ASP A 665 -9.31 -3.82 -0.99
CA ASP A 665 -9.16 -5.12 -1.64
C ASP A 665 -7.81 -5.20 -2.41
N PRO A 666 -6.84 -6.04 -2.00
CA PRO A 666 -5.49 -6.03 -2.57
C PRO A 666 -5.44 -6.37 -4.06
N ILE A 667 -6.38 -7.16 -4.60
CA ILE A 667 -6.36 -7.49 -6.05
C ILE A 667 -6.64 -6.27 -6.93
N SER A 668 -7.24 -5.23 -6.36
CA SER A 668 -7.58 -3.99 -7.04
C SER A 668 -6.39 -3.05 -7.28
N MET A 669 -5.24 -3.33 -6.64
CA MET A 669 -4.03 -2.52 -6.71
C MET A 669 -2.96 -3.16 -7.63
N PRO A 670 -1.98 -2.38 -8.12
CA PRO A 670 -0.78 -2.95 -8.74
C PRO A 670 -0.03 -3.84 -7.74
N HIS A 671 0.39 -5.04 -8.14
CA HIS A 671 1.20 -5.92 -7.29
C HIS A 671 2.69 -5.75 -7.58
N PHE A 672 3.45 -5.43 -6.54
CA PHE A 672 4.91 -5.27 -6.57
C PHE A 672 5.64 -6.49 -6.00
N MET A 673 6.87 -6.73 -6.47
CA MET A 673 7.74 -7.83 -6.03
C MET A 673 8.00 -7.84 -4.51
N HIS A 674 7.90 -6.67 -3.85
CA HIS A 674 8.15 -6.50 -2.41
C HIS A 674 6.91 -6.72 -1.55
N SER A 675 5.74 -6.76 -2.17
CA SER A 675 4.44 -6.97 -1.53
C SER A 675 4.09 -8.45 -1.37
N VAL A 676 5.07 -9.37 -1.45
CA VAL A 676 4.82 -10.80 -1.16
C VAL A 676 4.19 -11.02 0.22
N ARG A 677 4.21 -10.00 1.09
CA ARG A 677 3.45 -9.95 2.34
C ARG A 677 2.76 -8.62 2.56
N PRO A 678 1.56 -8.67 3.14
CA PRO A 678 0.97 -7.50 3.72
C PRO A 678 1.67 -7.20 5.07
N TYR A 679 2.61 -6.25 5.13
CA TYR A 679 3.12 -5.77 6.43
C TYR A 679 2.15 -4.80 7.10
N GLY A 680 1.21 -4.22 6.34
CA GLY A 680 0.21 -3.27 6.82
C GLY A 680 0.72 -1.83 6.85
N ASP A 681 0.55 -1.18 7.99
CA ASP A 681 0.78 0.25 8.19
C ASP A 681 1.95 0.53 9.14
N ILE A 682 2.36 1.79 9.24
CA ILE A 682 3.26 2.26 10.29
C ILE A 682 2.45 2.50 11.57
N PHE A 683 2.96 1.97 12.68
CA PHE A 683 2.40 2.13 14.02
C PHE A 683 3.46 2.61 14.99
N SER A 684 3.02 3.22 16.09
CA SER A 684 3.89 3.57 17.22
C SER A 684 3.32 3.08 18.56
N VAL A 685 4.22 2.90 19.52
CA VAL A 685 3.90 2.74 20.95
C VAL A 685 4.78 3.67 21.77
N GLU A 686 4.20 4.29 22.79
CA GLU A 686 4.95 5.07 23.78
C GLU A 686 5.54 4.16 24.84
N LEU A 687 6.81 4.38 25.20
CA LEU A 687 7.43 3.67 26.31
C LEU A 687 6.91 4.21 27.64
N LEU A 688 6.50 3.30 28.53
CA LEU A 688 5.99 3.58 29.87
C LEU A 688 7.12 3.98 30.83
N ASP A 689 8.33 3.44 30.63
CA ASP A 689 9.51 3.76 31.44
C ASP A 689 10.78 3.61 30.59
N ARG A 690 11.70 4.58 30.68
CA ARG A 690 12.93 4.63 29.87
C ARG A 690 14.18 4.17 30.63
N GLU A 691 14.04 4.00 31.94
CA GLU A 691 15.11 3.57 32.83
C GLU A 691 14.90 2.11 33.23
N ASP A 692 13.68 1.75 33.65
CA ASP A 692 13.27 0.37 33.91
C ASP A 692 12.49 -0.20 32.71
N MET A 693 13.25 -0.69 31.72
CA MET A 693 12.66 -1.17 30.48
C MET A 693 11.73 -2.37 30.67
N ALA A 694 11.80 -3.09 31.80
CA ALA A 694 10.91 -4.21 32.11
C ALA A 694 9.44 -3.78 32.28
N LYS A 695 9.19 -2.52 32.64
CA LYS A 695 7.83 -1.96 32.76
C LYS A 695 7.14 -1.75 31.42
N ASN A 696 7.86 -1.80 30.30
CA ASN A 696 7.29 -1.71 28.95
C ASN A 696 6.68 -3.03 28.46
N LYS A 697 6.40 -3.97 29.37
CA LYS A 697 5.84 -5.27 29.02
C LYS A 697 4.38 -5.13 28.59
N ASP A 698 4.06 -5.70 27.43
CA ASP A 698 2.70 -5.87 26.90
C ASP A 698 1.89 -4.56 26.85
N ILE A 699 2.44 -3.53 26.20
CA ILE A 699 1.77 -2.26 25.98
C ILE A 699 0.49 -2.47 25.17
N HIS A 700 -0.62 -1.98 25.71
CA HIS A 700 -1.94 -2.13 25.09
C HIS A 700 -2.28 -1.01 24.12
N LYS A 701 -1.90 0.23 24.44
CA LYS A 701 -2.17 1.41 23.62
C LYS A 701 -1.13 1.53 22.51
N TYR A 702 -1.59 1.67 21.27
CA TYR A 702 -0.75 1.90 20.10
C TYR A 702 -1.44 2.92 19.18
N HIS A 703 -0.67 3.56 18.31
CA HIS A 703 -1.17 4.57 17.38
C HIS A 703 -0.95 4.09 15.95
N ARG A 704 -2.02 4.14 15.13
CA ARG A 704 -1.91 3.97 13.68
C ARG A 704 -1.42 5.29 13.10
N ILE A 705 -0.20 5.30 12.56
CA ILE A 705 0.45 6.52 12.06
C ILE A 705 0.05 6.77 10.61
N THR A 706 -0.04 5.71 9.81
CA THR A 706 -0.43 5.80 8.39
C THR A 706 -1.79 5.18 8.16
N HIS A 707 -2.58 5.85 7.33
CA HIS A 707 -3.88 5.37 6.85
C HIS A 707 -3.84 5.42 5.33
N SER A 708 -3.66 4.27 4.68
CA SER A 708 -3.45 4.25 3.23
C SER A 708 -4.05 3.02 2.59
N ARG A 709 -4.28 3.14 1.28
CA ARG A 709 -4.58 2.02 0.39
C ARG A 709 -3.34 1.21 0.04
N TYR A 710 -2.17 1.84 0.14
CA TYR A 710 -0.89 1.18 0.04
C TYR A 710 -0.49 0.68 1.41
N GLU A 711 0.46 -0.23 1.39
CA GLU A 711 1.13 -0.66 2.60
C GLU A 711 2.48 -0.01 2.68
N TYR A 712 2.91 0.21 3.91
CA TYR A 712 4.20 0.79 4.21
C TYR A 712 5.15 -0.25 4.75
N SER A 713 6.44 -0.02 4.53
CA SER A 713 7.51 -0.90 5.01
C SER A 713 8.64 -0.09 5.61
N THR A 714 9.52 -0.80 6.34
CA THR A 714 10.73 -0.33 7.05
C THR A 714 10.73 1.17 7.38
N PRO A 715 10.19 1.58 8.54
CA PRO A 715 10.32 2.95 9.02
C PRO A 715 11.75 3.24 9.51
N THR A 716 12.16 4.49 9.38
CA THR A 716 13.36 5.04 10.05
C THR A 716 13.06 6.43 10.58
N TRP A 717 13.76 6.84 11.64
CA TRP A 717 13.66 8.18 12.18
C TRP A 717 14.71 9.13 11.59
N SER A 718 14.32 10.39 11.46
CA SER A 718 15.21 11.55 11.38
C SER A 718 15.06 12.34 12.67
N PRO A 719 16.16 12.85 13.27
CA PRO A 719 16.09 13.74 14.43
C PRO A 719 15.47 15.10 14.08
N HIS A 720 15.33 15.42 12.79
CA HIS A 720 14.81 16.70 12.36
C HIS A 720 13.30 16.73 12.32
N THR A 721 12.80 17.86 12.76
CA THR A 721 11.38 18.19 12.89
C THR A 721 10.81 18.74 11.59
N ASP A 722 9.49 18.76 11.49
CA ASP A 722 8.78 19.56 10.49
C ASP A 722 9.07 21.05 10.74
N GLY A 723 10.02 21.63 9.99
CA GLY A 723 10.25 23.08 9.97
C GLY A 723 9.31 23.80 8.99
N GLU A 724 9.29 25.14 9.03
CA GLU A 724 8.57 26.00 8.06
C GLU A 724 9.03 25.79 6.60
N GLN A 725 10.19 25.16 6.38
CA GLN A 725 10.66 24.76 5.06
C GLN A 725 10.23 23.33 4.75
N ASP A 726 9.56 23.13 3.61
CA ASP A 726 9.32 21.81 3.02
C ASP A 726 10.62 20.99 3.04
N PRO A 727 10.71 19.83 3.71
CA PRO A 727 11.94 19.06 3.76
C PRO A 727 12.37 18.50 2.40
N ASN A 728 11.49 18.51 1.37
CA ASN A 728 11.96 18.38 -0.02
C ASN A 728 13.04 19.41 -0.35
N THR A 729 12.97 20.61 0.24
CA THR A 729 13.99 21.66 0.13
C THR A 729 15.37 21.15 0.53
N ARG A 730 15.47 20.42 1.64
CA ARG A 730 16.73 19.86 2.12
C ARG A 730 17.28 18.77 1.22
N TRP A 731 16.41 18.18 0.42
CA TRP A 731 16.76 17.08 -0.47
C TRP A 731 16.50 17.40 -1.94
N LYS A 732 16.50 18.68 -2.33
CA LYS A 732 16.21 19.17 -3.70
C LYS A 732 17.02 18.45 -4.77
N MET A 733 18.24 18.01 -4.46
CA MET A 733 19.06 17.24 -5.40
C MET A 733 18.47 15.87 -5.77
N LEU A 734 17.46 15.34 -5.05
CA LEU A 734 16.69 14.18 -5.52
C LEU A 734 15.97 14.41 -6.85
N GLU A 735 15.75 15.67 -7.25
CA GLU A 735 15.28 16.01 -8.59
C GLU A 735 16.37 15.77 -9.67
N ARG A 736 17.64 15.64 -9.27
CA ARG A 736 18.83 15.58 -10.15
C ARG A 736 19.48 14.18 -10.25
N VAL A 737 18.73 13.12 -9.98
CA VAL A 737 19.28 11.75 -9.85
C VAL A 737 19.84 11.23 -11.19
N PRO A 738 21.10 10.77 -11.26
CA PRO A 738 21.67 10.13 -12.44
C PRO A 738 21.08 8.72 -12.66
N TYR A 739 21.19 8.20 -13.87
CA TYR A 739 20.43 7.04 -14.31
C TYR A 739 20.84 5.71 -13.69
N ILE A 740 19.83 4.93 -13.32
CA ILE A 740 19.84 3.47 -13.48
C ILE A 740 18.72 3.16 -14.45
N THR A 741 19.00 2.42 -15.53
CA THR A 741 17.95 1.75 -16.29
C THR A 741 17.37 0.67 -15.38
N PRO A 742 16.10 0.79 -14.91
CA PRO A 742 15.44 -0.28 -14.18
C PRO A 742 15.67 -1.60 -14.92
N ARG A 743 16.00 -2.69 -14.20
CA ARG A 743 16.05 -4.03 -14.82
C ARG A 743 14.68 -4.46 -15.33
N CYS A 744 13.64 -3.78 -14.87
CA CYS A 744 12.30 -3.90 -15.35
C CYS A 744 12.14 -3.32 -16.76
N PRO A 745 11.38 -3.95 -17.68
CA PRO A 745 11.28 -3.52 -19.09
C PRO A 745 10.66 -2.12 -19.30
N TYR A 746 10.29 -1.40 -18.23
CA TYR A 746 9.47 -0.18 -18.24
C TYR A 746 10.21 1.11 -18.63
N ALA A 747 11.53 1.06 -18.86
CA ALA A 747 12.33 2.23 -19.24
C ALA A 747 12.99 2.14 -20.62
N ARG A 748 12.72 1.06 -21.39
CA ARG A 748 13.36 0.82 -22.70
C ARG A 748 12.46 1.09 -23.90
N GLY A 749 11.21 1.53 -23.69
CA GLY A 749 10.22 1.73 -24.76
C GLY A 749 10.05 3.17 -25.21
N GLN A 750 9.58 3.35 -26.45
CA GLN A 750 9.09 4.64 -26.92
C GLN A 750 7.87 5.09 -26.09
N HIS A 751 7.53 6.37 -26.12
CA HIS A 751 6.41 6.93 -25.35
C HIS A 751 5.11 6.15 -25.58
N GLY A 752 4.47 5.68 -24.50
CA GLY A 752 3.17 5.03 -24.56
C GLY A 752 3.15 3.54 -24.92
N GLU A 753 4.30 2.89 -25.16
CA GLU A 753 4.30 1.50 -25.64
C GLU A 753 4.19 0.44 -24.53
N LYS A 754 4.74 0.67 -23.34
CA LYS A 754 4.73 -0.28 -22.20
C LYS A 754 4.41 0.45 -20.89
N GLU A 755 3.21 0.23 -20.35
CA GLU A 755 2.63 1.02 -19.25
C GLU A 755 2.06 0.12 -18.14
N GLY A 756 2.88 -0.75 -17.59
CA GLY A 756 2.48 -1.66 -16.52
C GLY A 756 3.53 -1.73 -15.44
N TRP A 757 3.18 -1.50 -14.18
CA TRP A 757 4.08 -1.72 -13.04
C TRP A 757 3.76 -3.01 -12.28
N HIS A 758 2.82 -3.79 -12.82
CA HIS A 758 2.40 -5.07 -12.29
C HIS A 758 3.46 -6.12 -12.62
N MET A 759 4.23 -6.56 -11.62
CA MET A 759 5.37 -7.46 -11.86
C MET A 759 4.97 -8.91 -12.13
N THR A 760 3.73 -9.31 -11.84
CA THR A 760 3.43 -10.73 -11.63
C THR A 760 2.22 -11.23 -12.42
N GLY A 761 1.32 -10.37 -12.87
CA GLY A 761 -0.01 -10.77 -13.38
C GLY A 761 -0.92 -11.25 -12.24
N HIS A 762 -0.36 -12.06 -11.33
CA HIS A 762 -0.78 -12.52 -10.00
C HIS A 762 0.48 -13.01 -9.25
N LEU A 763 0.53 -12.98 -7.92
CA LEU A 763 1.65 -13.57 -7.14
C LEU A 763 1.81 -15.08 -7.47
N ILE A 764 2.95 -15.49 -8.03
CA ILE A 764 3.33 -16.90 -8.15
C ILE A 764 4.49 -17.14 -7.18
N ILE A 765 4.27 -17.98 -6.17
CA ILE A 765 5.33 -18.55 -5.34
C ILE A 765 5.40 -20.03 -5.71
N ASP A 766 6.50 -20.48 -6.29
CA ASP A 766 6.64 -21.89 -6.68
C ASP A 766 6.46 -22.84 -5.48
N LYS A 767 5.88 -24.01 -5.75
CA LYS A 767 5.98 -25.16 -4.85
C LYS A 767 7.46 -25.53 -4.75
N ARG A 768 8.06 -25.29 -3.57
CA ARG A 768 9.38 -25.85 -3.25
C ARG A 768 9.28 -27.37 -3.38
N SER A 769 9.97 -27.93 -4.37
CA SER A 769 10.12 -29.38 -4.51
C SER A 769 10.86 -29.90 -3.27
N CYS A 770 10.30 -30.92 -2.62
CA CYS A 770 10.90 -31.57 -1.47
C CYS A 770 12.26 -32.20 -1.78
#